data_AF-A0A9E3Y300-F1
#
_entry.id   AF-A0A9E3Y300-F1
#
_cell.length_a   1.000
_cell.length_b   1.000
_cell.length_c   1.000
_cell.angle_alpha   90.00
_cell.angle_beta   90.00
_cell.angle_gamma   90.00
#
_symmetry.space_group_name_H-M   'P 1'
#
loop_
_entity.id
_entity.type
_entity.pdbx_description
1 polymer ?
#
loop_
_entity_poly.entity_id
_entity_poly.type
_entity_poly.pdbx_seq_one_letter_code
_entity_poly.pdbx_strand_id
1 'polypeptide(L)'
;MTRSPLAGDPASNRKLTRSGRLRFSVTPRPAVELPEVQGLLAGAALVDITPPPGLPKAGYSANAHTGNGFHTRLRAAITHLRTGRSSLALVQLDLLGGSPILQHLVAEAIADETDVPLAGVWIGATHTHAGPGQFLGSDFYNQHASNKAGFDPEWTQFLVERISGGIIDAYRSRGPARAAMGTCEVWGLTRNRSQDPHVHNTTVADKRLDPQRKWVSVNPQLHLLRVDRVVGEGTEPLSAAVVFSIHGTGISMKAHEYNADLWAYLKGELGDRIESAAGTRPVVGAMEGTHADVAPALRPSLAGHREARRIGTGIGAEAFDLFHALGGELTDDLSLDVGLREIDLDRTHTIDGVTLPDRPAVGAALVAGATENLTPVINRIPPFRAGVPKRRGTANAQAEKWVIGSRWLQPLVLPKKGFPRVMPMQVIRLADRVLVGLPFETTVESGRRVAAAVNSALESAGEVADPTVVVSSVVNDYWGYVATAEEYSLQYYEGGHTLYGPNTQVFVALQAARLAGDTAGRAVFADVCRQRSWDLGVRRFLPSPSTASPARRFEGQATFTDPTATTDGFWEQTWIDCGPGDLDWHDPLIQVQFSDDAGESWAGALDHGRRVDDQGWSLAVTHLGPVSDRGPEGAHRYRVRWFEPVHHFGRMHRFVLVDNAERPETAGPAFD
;
A
#
# COMPACT_ATOMS: atom_id res chain seq x y z
N MET A 1 9.32 26.74 -1.31
CA MET A 1 10.01 25.49 -1.72
C MET A 1 11.31 25.35 -0.94
N THR A 2 11.24 24.75 0.24
CA THR A 2 12.42 24.15 0.90
C THR A 2 12.94 23.04 -0.01
N ARG A 3 14.24 23.08 -0.35
CA ARG A 3 14.87 22.04 -1.19
C ARG A 3 14.80 20.70 -0.47
N SER A 4 14.27 19.68 -1.12
CA SER A 4 14.23 18.32 -0.55
C SER A 4 15.64 17.86 -0.16
N PRO A 5 15.82 17.21 1.00
CA PRO A 5 17.11 16.62 1.39
C PRO A 5 17.53 15.46 0.48
N LEU A 6 16.66 14.97 -0.41
CA LEU A 6 16.95 13.94 -1.41
C LEU A 6 17.34 14.52 -2.80
N ALA A 7 16.76 15.65 -3.21
CA ALA A 7 17.02 16.30 -4.51
C ALA A 7 18.42 16.92 -4.57
N GLY A 8 19.23 16.57 -5.58
CA GLY A 8 20.63 17.00 -5.66
C GLY A 8 20.82 18.51 -5.84
N ASP A 9 21.65 19.14 -4.98
CA ASP A 9 22.32 20.42 -5.27
C ASP A 9 23.83 20.26 -4.98
N PRO A 10 24.74 20.74 -5.86
CA PRO A 10 26.18 20.47 -5.75
C PRO A 10 26.88 21.11 -4.54
N ALA A 11 26.22 22.03 -3.81
CA ALA A 11 26.91 23.00 -2.95
C ALA A 11 26.55 22.98 -1.45
N SER A 12 25.68 22.09 -0.94
CA SER A 12 25.36 22.11 0.50
C SER A 12 25.23 20.73 1.16
N ASN A 13 26.06 20.51 2.18
CA ASN A 13 26.04 19.48 3.22
C ASN A 13 25.75 18.01 2.85
N ARG A 14 26.11 17.57 1.64
CA ARG A 14 26.23 16.14 1.32
C ARG A 14 27.68 15.69 1.36
N LYS A 15 27.98 14.72 2.22
CA LYS A 15 29.04 13.76 1.91
C LYS A 15 28.34 12.49 1.46
N LEU A 16 28.19 12.30 0.13
CA LEU A 16 28.26 10.95 -0.39
C LEU A 16 29.59 10.42 0.14
N THR A 17 29.53 9.53 1.12
CA THR A 17 30.73 8.91 1.62
C THR A 17 31.34 8.14 0.46
N ARG A 18 32.67 7.92 0.47
CA ARG A 18 33.34 7.02 -0.49
C ARG A 18 32.73 5.59 -0.55
N SER A 19 31.71 5.29 0.26
CA SER A 19 31.07 3.99 0.47
C SER A 19 29.66 3.83 -0.13
N GLY A 20 29.13 4.79 -0.92
CA GLY A 20 27.82 4.63 -1.58
C GLY A 20 26.60 4.64 -0.64
N ARG A 21 26.66 5.42 0.45
CA ARG A 21 25.56 5.59 1.43
C ARG A 21 25.05 7.02 1.45
N LEU A 22 23.77 7.22 1.75
CA LEU A 22 23.13 8.52 1.96
C LEU A 22 22.82 8.70 3.45
N ARG A 23 23.26 9.84 3.99
CA ARG A 23 22.96 10.28 5.36
C ARG A 23 22.20 11.57 5.33
N PHE A 24 21.07 11.62 6.02
CA PHE A 24 20.27 12.82 6.16
C PHE A 24 19.44 12.76 7.44
N SER A 25 18.99 13.93 7.89
CA SER A 25 18.16 14.07 9.08
C SER A 25 17.04 15.05 8.80
N VAL A 26 15.90 14.84 9.46
CA VAL A 26 14.74 15.73 9.45
C VAL A 26 14.42 16.09 10.90
N THR A 27 14.18 17.37 11.14
CA THR A 27 13.70 17.87 12.43
C THR A 27 12.22 18.18 12.26
N PRO A 28 11.30 17.41 12.87
CA PRO A 28 9.88 17.67 12.80
C PRO A 28 9.55 19.09 13.25
N ARG A 29 8.71 19.78 12.49
CA ARG A 29 8.13 21.05 12.94
C ARG A 29 7.19 20.76 14.11
N PRO A 30 7.26 21.54 15.21
CA PRO A 30 6.28 21.42 16.29
C PRO A 30 4.87 21.64 15.75
N ALA A 31 3.89 20.88 16.24
CA ALA A 31 2.49 21.15 15.93
C ALA A 31 2.12 22.55 16.46
N VAL A 32 1.54 23.36 15.59
CA VAL A 32 0.96 24.66 15.97
C VAL A 32 -0.50 24.42 16.32
N GLU A 33 -0.97 25.05 17.39
CA GLU A 33 -2.38 25.01 17.74
C GLU A 33 -3.21 25.68 16.62
N LEU A 34 -4.14 24.92 16.03
CA LEU A 34 -4.95 25.41 14.93
C LEU A 34 -6.18 26.18 15.46
N PRO A 35 -6.65 27.21 14.73
CA PRO A 35 -7.90 27.89 15.07
C PRO A 35 -9.08 26.91 15.00
N GLU A 36 -10.12 27.12 15.80
CA GLU A 36 -11.28 26.24 15.81
C GLU A 36 -12.14 26.39 14.55
N VAL A 37 -12.53 25.26 13.95
CA VAL A 37 -13.44 25.18 12.79
C VAL A 37 -14.71 24.45 13.24
N GLN A 38 -15.86 25.09 13.06
CA GLN A 38 -17.17 24.48 13.29
C GLN A 38 -17.59 23.68 12.05
N GLY A 39 -18.15 22.48 12.26
CA GLY A 39 -18.48 21.55 11.18
C GLY A 39 -17.26 20.91 10.52
N LEU A 40 -17.51 20.15 9.45
CA LEU A 40 -16.47 19.44 8.70
C LEU A 40 -16.13 20.16 7.38
N LEU A 41 -14.84 20.41 7.18
CA LEU A 41 -14.29 20.69 5.86
C LEU A 41 -13.57 19.45 5.33
N ALA A 42 -13.78 19.13 4.05
CA ALA A 42 -13.06 18.05 3.41
C ALA A 42 -12.73 18.36 1.95
N GLY A 43 -11.61 17.82 1.50
CA GLY A 43 -11.19 17.79 0.10
C GLY A 43 -10.51 16.46 -0.21
N ALA A 44 -10.36 16.13 -1.49
CA ALA A 44 -9.79 14.85 -1.90
C ALA A 44 -8.98 14.98 -3.19
N ALA A 45 -8.00 14.10 -3.36
CA ALA A 45 -7.18 14.01 -4.56
C ALA A 45 -6.81 12.56 -4.84
N LEU A 46 -6.76 12.20 -6.12
CA LEU A 46 -6.23 10.93 -6.59
C LEU A 46 -4.98 11.19 -7.43
N VAL A 47 -3.84 10.68 -6.97
CA VAL A 47 -2.56 10.91 -7.63
C VAL A 47 -2.01 9.60 -8.17
N ASP A 48 -1.58 9.58 -9.42
CA ASP A 48 -0.85 8.46 -9.99
C ASP A 48 0.62 8.49 -9.53
N ILE A 49 1.09 7.33 -9.07
CA ILE A 49 2.45 7.08 -8.57
C ILE A 49 3.12 5.92 -9.34
N THR A 50 2.58 5.54 -10.49
CA THR A 50 3.12 4.48 -11.34
C THR A 50 4.50 4.89 -11.86
N PRO A 51 5.57 4.13 -11.55
CA PRO A 51 6.89 4.47 -12.02
C PRO A 51 7.14 3.95 -13.44
N PRO A 52 8.23 4.40 -14.09
CA PRO A 52 8.75 3.71 -15.25
C PRO A 52 9.19 2.26 -14.95
N PRO A 53 9.25 1.40 -15.99
CA PRO A 53 9.98 0.13 -15.99
C PRO A 53 11.39 0.28 -15.39
N GLY A 54 11.80 -0.68 -14.55
CA GLY A 54 13.17 -0.77 -14.04
C GLY A 54 13.30 -0.93 -12.52
N LEU A 55 12.27 -0.57 -11.75
CA LEU A 55 12.33 -0.67 -10.29
C LEU A 55 12.08 -2.11 -9.78
N PRO A 56 12.74 -2.52 -8.69
CA PRO A 56 12.47 -3.79 -8.01
C PRO A 56 11.09 -3.78 -7.36
N LYS A 57 10.24 -4.76 -7.69
CA LYS A 57 8.98 -4.98 -6.96
C LYS A 57 9.27 -5.52 -5.55
N ALA A 58 8.45 -5.15 -4.58
CA ALA A 58 8.62 -5.54 -3.18
C ALA A 58 7.52 -6.49 -2.71
N GLY A 59 7.81 -7.31 -1.70
CA GLY A 59 6.90 -8.30 -1.12
C GLY A 59 7.46 -9.73 -1.27
N TYR A 60 7.59 -10.20 -2.50
CA TYR A 60 8.13 -11.54 -2.80
C TYR A 60 9.66 -11.69 -2.63
N SER A 61 10.35 -10.67 -2.10
CA SER A 61 11.78 -10.72 -1.79
C SER A 61 12.61 -11.15 -3.03
N ALA A 62 13.54 -12.10 -2.89
CA ALA A 62 14.35 -12.61 -4.01
C ALA A 62 13.54 -13.25 -5.14
N ASN A 63 12.29 -13.65 -4.90
CA ASN A 63 11.40 -14.21 -5.92
C ASN A 63 10.65 -13.14 -6.72
N ALA A 64 10.77 -11.86 -6.34
CA ALA A 64 10.17 -10.77 -7.10
C ALA A 64 10.89 -10.58 -8.45
N HIS A 65 10.16 -10.01 -9.42
CA HIS A 65 10.75 -9.53 -10.67
C HIS A 65 10.85 -8.01 -10.69
N THR A 66 11.81 -7.48 -11.43
CA THR A 66 11.87 -6.05 -11.76
C THR A 66 10.68 -5.68 -12.64
N GLY A 67 10.03 -4.54 -12.33
CA GLY A 67 8.91 -4.02 -13.08
C GLY A 67 9.28 -3.71 -14.53
N ASN A 68 8.45 -4.13 -15.48
CA ASN A 68 8.65 -3.88 -16.90
C ASN A 68 7.52 -3.05 -17.54
N GLY A 69 6.71 -2.35 -16.74
CA GLY A 69 5.49 -1.67 -17.17
C GLY A 69 4.38 -1.94 -16.17
N PHE A 70 3.11 -1.74 -16.54
CA PHE A 70 1.98 -1.90 -15.64
C PHE A 70 0.78 -2.57 -16.33
N HIS A 71 -0.06 -3.25 -15.54
CA HIS A 71 -1.40 -3.65 -15.96
C HIS A 71 -2.46 -2.74 -15.32
N THR A 72 -2.31 -2.43 -14.05
CA THR A 72 -3.14 -1.41 -13.39
C THR A 72 -2.24 -0.33 -12.82
N ARG A 73 -2.71 0.91 -12.85
CA ARG A 73 -2.00 2.04 -12.25
C ARG A 73 -1.82 1.83 -10.75
N LEU A 74 -0.72 2.35 -10.22
CA LEU A 74 -0.50 2.50 -8.80
C LEU A 74 -0.89 3.92 -8.40
N ARG A 75 -1.72 4.06 -7.37
CA ARG A 75 -2.26 5.37 -6.96
C ARG A 75 -2.03 5.67 -5.49
N ALA A 76 -2.01 6.96 -5.18
CA ALA A 76 -2.19 7.52 -3.86
C ALA A 76 -3.58 8.19 -3.82
N ALA A 77 -4.50 7.63 -3.05
CA ALA A 77 -5.80 8.23 -2.76
C ALA A 77 -5.68 9.05 -1.47
N ILE A 78 -6.10 10.31 -1.52
CA ILE A 78 -5.90 11.28 -0.44
C ILE A 78 -7.24 11.86 -0.06
N THR A 79 -7.60 11.75 1.22
CA THR A 79 -8.73 12.46 1.83
C THR A 79 -8.19 13.42 2.89
N HIS A 80 -8.49 14.71 2.72
CA HIS A 80 -8.19 15.74 3.71
C HIS A 80 -9.44 16.00 4.55
N LEU A 81 -9.31 16.03 5.88
CA LEU A 81 -10.37 16.37 6.82
C LEU A 81 -9.91 17.46 7.78
N ARG A 82 -10.78 18.43 8.05
CA ARG A 82 -10.55 19.52 9.00
C ARG A 82 -11.82 19.83 9.78
N THR A 83 -11.77 19.64 11.10
CA THR A 83 -12.84 19.98 12.06
C THR A 83 -12.21 20.28 13.43
N GLY A 84 -12.86 21.11 14.24
CA GLY A 84 -12.35 21.53 15.54
C GLY A 84 -10.96 22.17 15.42
N ARG A 85 -9.96 21.63 16.14
CA ARG A 85 -8.56 22.09 16.08
C ARG A 85 -7.61 21.11 15.38
N SER A 86 -8.15 20.17 14.63
CA SER A 86 -7.40 19.07 14.02
C SER A 86 -7.49 19.08 12.50
N SER A 87 -6.38 18.71 11.84
CA SER A 87 -6.28 18.56 10.39
C SER A 87 -5.61 17.22 10.05
N LEU A 88 -6.20 16.46 9.13
CA LEU A 88 -5.77 15.13 8.75
C LEU A 88 -5.60 15.04 7.24
N ALA A 89 -4.50 14.47 6.77
CA ALA A 89 -4.34 13.92 5.44
C ALA A 89 -4.27 12.39 5.54
N LEU A 90 -5.35 11.72 5.16
CA LEU A 90 -5.44 10.26 5.07
C LEU A 90 -4.95 9.82 3.68
N VAL A 91 -3.71 9.33 3.60
CA VAL A 91 -3.08 8.86 2.37
C VAL A 91 -3.13 7.33 2.31
N GLN A 92 -3.68 6.79 1.23
CA GLN A 92 -3.79 5.36 0.96
C GLN A 92 -3.04 5.00 -0.33
N LEU A 93 -1.98 4.19 -0.21
CA LEU A 93 -1.03 3.92 -1.28
C LEU A 93 -1.17 2.51 -1.88
N ASP A 94 -1.02 2.40 -3.19
CA ASP A 94 -0.76 1.12 -3.87
C ASP A 94 0.74 0.76 -3.83
N LEU A 95 1.26 0.49 -2.64
CA LEU A 95 2.64 0.07 -2.39
C LEU A 95 2.70 -1.02 -1.31
N LEU A 96 3.90 -1.51 -1.00
CA LEU A 96 4.12 -2.51 0.05
C LEU A 96 3.71 -2.02 1.45
N GLY A 97 3.88 -0.73 1.74
CA GLY A 97 3.68 -0.18 3.08
C GLY A 97 3.97 1.32 3.10
N GLY A 98 3.70 1.96 4.23
CA GLY A 98 4.16 3.31 4.50
C GLY A 98 5.69 3.40 4.67
N SER A 99 6.20 4.61 4.86
CA SER A 99 7.62 4.83 5.15
C SER A 99 7.81 6.05 6.04
N PRO A 100 8.68 5.96 7.06
CA PRO A 100 8.89 7.08 7.96
C PRO A 100 9.67 8.20 7.26
N ILE A 101 10.43 7.86 6.20
CA ILE A 101 11.06 8.86 5.35
C ILE A 101 9.98 9.62 4.59
N LEU A 102 9.03 8.92 3.97
CA LEU A 102 7.92 9.57 3.27
C LEU A 102 7.10 10.44 4.22
N GLN A 103 6.70 9.92 5.39
CA GLN A 103 5.89 10.67 6.36
C GLN A 103 6.57 11.99 6.77
N HIS A 104 7.85 11.94 7.14
CA HIS A 104 8.60 13.13 7.57
C HIS A 104 8.88 14.11 6.44
N LEU A 105 9.24 13.62 5.25
CA LEU A 105 9.55 14.49 4.11
C LEU A 105 8.29 15.10 3.49
N VAL A 106 7.18 14.36 3.44
CA VAL A 106 5.88 14.89 3.01
C VAL A 106 5.40 15.94 4.00
N ALA A 107 5.46 15.67 5.32
CA ALA A 107 5.07 16.64 6.34
C ALA A 107 5.89 17.94 6.22
N GLU A 108 7.20 17.86 5.96
CA GLU A 108 8.03 19.04 5.73
C GLU A 108 7.67 19.76 4.43
N ALA A 109 7.37 19.03 3.35
CA ALA A 109 7.04 19.60 2.05
C ALA A 109 5.70 20.37 2.03
N ILE A 110 4.73 19.95 2.85
CA ILE A 110 3.39 20.57 2.90
C ILE A 110 3.24 21.63 4.01
N ALA A 111 4.23 21.77 4.90
CA ALA A 111 4.08 22.53 6.14
C ALA A 111 3.83 24.04 5.93
N ASP A 112 4.32 24.61 4.83
CA ASP A 112 4.11 26.03 4.50
C ASP A 112 2.84 26.27 3.67
N GLU A 113 2.20 25.21 3.16
CA GLU A 113 1.08 25.28 2.23
C GLU A 113 -0.24 24.77 2.83
N THR A 114 -0.17 24.06 3.95
CA THR A 114 -1.32 23.38 4.57
C THR A 114 -1.31 23.54 6.10
N ASP A 115 -2.40 23.18 6.75
CA ASP A 115 -2.51 23.13 8.21
C ASP A 115 -2.38 21.70 8.77
N VAL A 116 -1.90 20.75 7.96
CA VAL A 116 -1.76 19.34 8.37
C VAL A 116 -0.44 19.16 9.16
N PRO A 117 -0.50 18.86 10.47
CA PRO A 117 0.72 18.60 11.25
C PRO A 117 1.29 17.21 10.92
N LEU A 118 2.53 16.92 11.32
CA LEU A 118 3.12 15.58 11.17
C LEU A 118 2.22 14.48 11.75
N ALA A 119 1.62 14.71 12.92
CA ALA A 119 0.68 13.78 13.54
C ALA A 119 -0.62 13.57 12.73
N GLY A 120 -0.95 14.51 11.84
CA GLY A 120 -2.06 14.46 10.90
C GLY A 120 -1.69 13.89 9.53
N VAL A 121 -0.44 13.47 9.29
CA VAL A 121 -0.06 12.77 8.05
C VAL A 121 -0.13 11.27 8.30
N TRP A 122 -1.16 10.63 7.75
CA TRP A 122 -1.32 9.18 7.79
C TRP A 122 -0.96 8.58 6.43
N ILE A 123 -0.06 7.59 6.41
CA ILE A 123 0.31 6.87 5.18
C ILE A 123 0.05 5.37 5.38
N GLY A 124 -1.12 4.91 4.92
CA GLY A 124 -1.48 3.50 4.83
C GLY A 124 -1.23 2.95 3.43
N ALA A 125 -1.18 1.63 3.30
CA ALA A 125 -0.97 0.98 2.01
C ALA A 125 -1.82 -0.28 1.84
N THR A 126 -2.04 -0.67 0.59
CA THR A 126 -2.74 -1.91 0.19
C THR A 126 -1.87 -3.17 0.32
N HIS A 127 -0.57 -3.01 0.61
CA HIS A 127 0.39 -4.10 0.64
C HIS A 127 0.38 -4.93 -0.66
N THR A 128 0.26 -4.28 -1.82
CA THR A 128 0.47 -4.96 -3.10
C THR A 128 1.91 -5.45 -3.23
N HIS A 129 2.08 -6.74 -3.56
CA HIS A 129 3.40 -7.33 -3.84
C HIS A 129 3.89 -7.01 -5.26
N ALA A 130 3.15 -6.19 -6.00
CA ALA A 130 3.47 -5.76 -7.35
C ALA A 130 3.78 -4.26 -7.47
N GLY A 131 3.91 -3.54 -6.35
CA GLY A 131 4.48 -2.18 -6.32
C GLY A 131 6.01 -2.19 -6.15
N PRO A 132 6.70 -1.09 -6.50
CA PRO A 132 8.13 -0.92 -6.20
C PRO A 132 8.43 -0.94 -4.70
N GLY A 133 9.65 -1.33 -4.35
CA GLY A 133 10.24 -1.12 -3.01
C GLY A 133 11.22 0.04 -2.96
N GLN A 134 12.27 -0.11 -2.15
CA GLN A 134 13.46 0.77 -2.13
C GLN A 134 13.24 2.20 -1.60
N PHE A 135 12.18 2.43 -0.82
CA PHE A 135 11.87 3.73 -0.19
C PHE A 135 11.74 3.66 1.34
N LEU A 136 12.14 2.54 1.95
CA LEU A 136 11.89 2.27 3.38
C LEU A 136 12.98 2.86 4.29
N GLY A 137 12.65 3.05 5.56
CA GLY A 137 13.53 3.65 6.57
C GLY A 137 14.67 2.77 7.09
N SER A 138 14.88 1.57 6.55
CA SER A 138 15.86 0.60 7.05
C SER A 138 16.61 -0.12 5.93
N ASP A 139 17.90 -0.39 6.14
CA ASP A 139 18.71 -1.17 5.20
C ASP A 139 18.18 -2.59 5.05
N PHE A 140 17.65 -3.20 6.12
CA PHE A 140 17.13 -4.57 6.09
C PHE A 140 16.03 -4.72 5.03
N TYR A 141 15.03 -3.84 5.03
CA TYR A 141 13.94 -3.96 4.05
C TYR A 141 14.31 -3.44 2.67
N ASN A 142 15.18 -2.43 2.56
CA ASN A 142 15.74 -2.05 1.25
C ASN A 142 16.67 -3.14 0.67
N GLN A 143 17.17 -4.09 1.45
CA GLN A 143 18.00 -5.19 0.95
C GLN A 143 17.21 -6.46 0.66
N HIS A 144 16.13 -6.72 1.40
CA HIS A 144 15.50 -8.03 1.42
C HIS A 144 14.03 -8.05 1.00
N ALA A 145 13.32 -6.91 0.96
CA ALA A 145 11.91 -6.91 0.54
C ALA A 145 11.74 -7.08 -0.98
N SER A 146 12.79 -6.88 -1.77
CA SER A 146 12.79 -6.96 -3.24
C SER A 146 13.93 -7.85 -3.76
N ASN A 147 13.95 -8.08 -5.08
CA ASN A 147 14.99 -8.87 -5.75
C ASN A 147 16.31 -8.13 -5.99
N LYS A 148 16.35 -6.81 -5.75
CA LYS A 148 17.57 -6.00 -5.78
C LYS A 148 17.62 -5.14 -4.52
N ALA A 149 18.84 -4.94 -4.02
CA ALA A 149 19.10 -4.19 -2.80
C ALA A 149 19.44 -2.71 -3.07
N GLY A 150 19.00 -1.83 -2.18
CA GLY A 150 19.50 -0.46 -1.99
C GLY A 150 18.41 0.61 -2.06
N PHE A 151 18.38 1.52 -1.08
CA PHE A 151 17.47 2.66 -1.07
C PHE A 151 17.65 3.52 -2.33
N ASP A 152 16.55 3.94 -2.95
CA ASP A 152 16.55 4.81 -4.12
C ASP A 152 16.03 6.22 -3.75
N PRO A 153 16.94 7.21 -3.63
CA PRO A 153 16.58 8.57 -3.27
C PRO A 153 15.73 9.28 -4.33
N GLU A 154 15.89 8.95 -5.62
CA GLU A 154 15.17 9.62 -6.70
C GLU A 154 13.73 9.08 -6.77
N TRP A 155 13.55 7.76 -6.61
CA TRP A 155 12.22 7.16 -6.46
C TRP A 155 11.50 7.67 -5.22
N THR A 156 12.20 7.75 -4.08
CA THR A 156 11.61 8.28 -2.85
C THR A 156 11.24 9.76 -3.01
N GLN A 157 12.06 10.54 -3.71
CA GLN A 157 11.76 11.94 -3.98
C GLN A 157 10.54 12.11 -4.88
N PHE A 158 10.40 11.29 -5.93
CA PHE A 158 9.21 11.26 -6.76
C PHE A 158 7.96 10.99 -5.91
N LEU A 159 7.99 9.99 -5.03
CA LEU A 159 6.86 9.71 -4.13
C LEU A 159 6.55 10.91 -3.21
N VAL A 160 7.55 11.58 -2.65
CA VAL A 160 7.36 12.78 -1.81
C VAL A 160 6.66 13.88 -2.61
N GLU A 161 7.10 14.16 -3.84
CA GLU A 161 6.52 15.20 -4.70
C GLU A 161 5.07 14.89 -5.08
N ARG A 162 4.80 13.65 -5.52
CA ARG A 162 3.44 13.24 -5.90
C ARG A 162 2.48 13.28 -4.71
N ILE A 163 2.89 12.73 -3.56
CA ILE A 163 2.04 12.68 -2.36
C ILE A 163 1.82 14.10 -1.79
N SER A 164 2.87 14.91 -1.66
CA SER A 164 2.74 16.28 -1.13
C SER A 164 1.89 17.17 -2.04
N GLY A 165 2.07 17.08 -3.37
CA GLY A 165 1.21 17.77 -4.34
C GLY A 165 -0.26 17.38 -4.17
N GLY A 166 -0.56 16.08 -4.08
CA GLY A 166 -1.93 15.61 -3.85
C GLY A 166 -2.54 16.04 -2.53
N ILE A 167 -1.75 16.11 -1.45
CA ILE A 167 -2.23 16.63 -0.16
C ILE A 167 -2.54 18.13 -0.29
N ILE A 168 -1.69 18.89 -0.98
CA ILE A 168 -1.93 20.32 -1.22
C ILE A 168 -3.19 20.52 -2.07
N ASP A 169 -3.43 19.70 -3.09
CA ASP A 169 -4.63 19.76 -3.92
C ASP A 169 -5.89 19.39 -3.14
N ALA A 170 -5.84 18.31 -2.34
CA ALA A 170 -6.93 17.94 -1.43
C ALA A 170 -7.21 19.06 -0.41
N TYR A 171 -6.15 19.65 0.16
CA TYR A 171 -6.28 20.78 1.08
C TYR A 171 -6.93 21.99 0.40
N ARG A 172 -6.45 22.40 -0.77
CA ARG A 172 -6.93 23.60 -1.48
C ARG A 172 -8.34 23.44 -2.04
N SER A 173 -8.75 22.23 -2.36
CA SER A 173 -10.11 21.92 -2.84
C SER A 173 -11.15 21.79 -1.72
N ARG A 174 -10.73 21.87 -0.45
CA ARG A 174 -11.63 21.62 0.67
C ARG A 174 -12.81 22.58 0.72
N GLY A 175 -13.97 22.06 1.06
CA GLY A 175 -15.19 22.83 1.33
C GLY A 175 -16.04 22.16 2.40
N PRO A 176 -17.19 22.75 2.76
CA PRO A 176 -18.13 22.12 3.68
C PRO A 176 -18.48 20.70 3.22
N ALA A 177 -18.45 19.76 4.17
CA ALA A 177 -18.61 18.35 3.90
C ALA A 177 -19.40 17.67 5.02
N ARG A 178 -19.88 16.46 4.74
CA ARG A 178 -20.42 15.54 5.73
C ARG A 178 -19.73 14.20 5.58
N ALA A 179 -19.55 13.48 6.68
CA ALA A 179 -18.96 12.17 6.66
C ALA A 179 -19.69 11.19 7.58
N ALA A 180 -19.48 9.90 7.31
CA ALA A 180 -19.94 8.81 8.13
C ALA A 180 -18.93 7.65 8.00
N MET A 181 -18.71 6.92 9.10
CA MET A 181 -17.84 5.75 9.10
C MET A 181 -18.61 4.53 9.60
N GLY A 182 -18.60 3.48 8.80
CA GLY A 182 -19.33 2.25 9.06
C GLY A 182 -18.49 1.00 8.91
N THR A 183 -19.09 -0.13 9.24
CA THR A 183 -18.46 -1.44 9.14
C THR A 183 -19.46 -2.49 8.63
N CYS A 184 -19.02 -3.39 7.77
CA CYS A 184 -19.74 -4.61 7.38
C CYS A 184 -18.81 -5.83 7.42
N GLU A 185 -19.36 -7.02 7.27
CA GLU A 185 -18.58 -8.25 7.16
C GLU A 185 -18.54 -8.77 5.73
N VAL A 186 -17.34 -9.10 5.25
CA VAL A 186 -17.12 -9.71 3.94
C VAL A 186 -16.56 -11.12 4.10
N TRP A 187 -17.34 -12.11 3.69
CA TRP A 187 -17.01 -13.54 3.83
C TRP A 187 -16.74 -14.22 2.48
N GLY A 188 -15.96 -15.30 2.48
CA GLY A 188 -15.75 -16.15 1.31
C GLY A 188 -14.76 -15.63 0.26
N LEU A 189 -14.25 -14.41 0.43
CA LEU A 189 -13.27 -13.76 -0.48
C LEU A 189 -11.85 -13.74 0.09
N THR A 190 -11.69 -14.12 1.35
CA THR A 190 -10.42 -14.27 2.08
C THR A 190 -10.28 -15.64 2.70
N ARG A 191 -9.05 -16.04 3.07
CA ARG A 191 -8.78 -17.23 3.88
C ARG A 191 -7.59 -17.02 4.81
N ASN A 192 -7.61 -17.67 5.95
CA ASN A 192 -6.43 -17.79 6.79
C ASN A 192 -5.38 -18.68 6.11
N ARG A 193 -4.12 -18.22 6.08
CA ARG A 193 -2.98 -18.97 5.51
C ARG A 193 -2.14 -19.71 6.56
N SER A 194 -2.40 -19.45 7.83
CA SER A 194 -1.69 -19.94 9.02
C SER A 194 -2.70 -20.38 10.11
N GLN A 195 -3.65 -21.24 9.72
CA GLN A 195 -4.72 -21.73 10.59
C GLN A 195 -4.21 -22.38 11.88
N ASP A 196 -3.15 -23.19 11.78
CA ASP A 196 -2.59 -23.92 12.91
C ASP A 196 -2.06 -22.97 14.01
N PRO A 197 -1.19 -21.98 13.71
CA PRO A 197 -0.90 -20.87 14.62
C PRO A 197 -2.13 -20.17 15.18
N HIS A 198 -3.07 -19.79 14.31
CA HIS A 198 -4.24 -19.01 14.72
C HIS A 198 -5.06 -19.72 15.81
N VAL A 199 -5.34 -21.01 15.65
CA VAL A 199 -6.16 -21.75 16.62
C VAL A 199 -5.43 -22.00 17.94
N HIS A 200 -4.10 -21.85 18.02
CA HIS A 200 -3.38 -22.02 19.29
C HIS A 200 -3.58 -20.85 20.26
N ASN A 201 -4.04 -19.69 19.78
CA ASN A 201 -4.38 -18.55 20.62
C ASN A 201 -5.40 -18.92 21.70
N THR A 202 -5.11 -18.58 22.96
CA THR A 202 -6.00 -18.91 24.11
C THR A 202 -7.40 -18.31 24.01
N THR A 203 -7.52 -17.19 23.30
CA THR A 203 -8.74 -16.42 23.01
C THR A 203 -9.61 -17.02 21.90
N VAL A 204 -9.09 -17.97 21.10
CA VAL A 204 -9.84 -18.60 20.01
C VAL A 204 -10.56 -19.86 20.52
N ALA A 205 -11.88 -19.87 20.52
CA ALA A 205 -12.67 -21.01 21.01
C ALA A 205 -12.67 -22.22 20.04
N ASP A 206 -12.77 -21.99 18.72
CA ASP A 206 -12.77 -23.06 17.72
C ASP A 206 -11.33 -23.51 17.42
N LYS A 207 -10.95 -24.67 17.95
CA LYS A 207 -9.61 -25.26 17.81
C LYS A 207 -9.44 -26.15 16.57
N ARG A 208 -10.44 -26.25 15.70
CA ARG A 208 -10.43 -27.21 14.60
C ARG A 208 -9.51 -26.79 13.46
N LEU A 209 -8.92 -27.80 12.82
CA LEU A 209 -8.02 -27.67 11.67
C LEU A 209 -8.63 -28.21 10.36
N ASP A 210 -9.94 -28.48 10.35
CA ASP A 210 -10.60 -28.96 9.13
C ASP A 210 -10.37 -27.96 7.98
N PRO A 211 -10.16 -28.41 6.72
CA PRO A 211 -9.73 -27.55 5.61
C PRO A 211 -10.61 -26.32 5.34
N GLN A 212 -11.89 -26.38 5.69
CA GLN A 212 -12.87 -25.29 5.54
C GLN A 212 -12.78 -24.23 6.64
N ARG A 213 -12.14 -24.52 7.78
CA ARG A 213 -12.04 -23.58 8.92
C ARG A 213 -11.28 -22.31 8.57
N LYS A 214 -10.31 -22.41 7.66
CA LYS A 214 -9.54 -21.26 7.16
C LYS A 214 -10.40 -20.14 6.56
N TRP A 215 -11.62 -20.44 6.08
CA TRP A 215 -12.52 -19.44 5.51
C TRP A 215 -13.24 -18.60 6.57
N VAL A 216 -13.26 -19.06 7.82
CA VAL A 216 -13.95 -18.39 8.95
C VAL A 216 -12.98 -17.88 10.03
N SER A 217 -11.72 -18.29 9.99
CA SER A 217 -10.65 -17.80 10.88
C SER A 217 -9.94 -16.56 10.32
N VAL A 218 -10.70 -15.63 9.73
CA VAL A 218 -10.20 -14.38 9.14
C VAL A 218 -10.67 -13.18 9.96
N ASN A 219 -10.17 -11.99 9.64
CA ASN A 219 -10.86 -10.76 9.97
C ASN A 219 -11.79 -10.39 8.79
N PRO A 220 -13.12 -10.56 8.93
CA PRO A 220 -14.08 -10.27 7.86
C PRO A 220 -14.46 -8.79 7.79
N GLN A 221 -14.05 -7.98 8.78
CA GLN A 221 -14.56 -6.62 8.94
C GLN A 221 -13.97 -5.72 7.84
N LEU A 222 -14.86 -5.11 7.06
CA LEU A 222 -14.57 -4.02 6.14
C LEU A 222 -15.06 -2.73 6.76
N HIS A 223 -14.15 -1.78 6.95
CA HIS A 223 -14.47 -0.45 7.44
C HIS A 223 -14.43 0.55 6.30
N LEU A 224 -15.39 1.46 6.26
CA LEU A 224 -15.48 2.48 5.21
C LEU A 224 -15.77 3.84 5.83
N LEU A 225 -14.93 4.83 5.53
CA LEU A 225 -15.21 6.24 5.74
C LEU A 225 -15.73 6.83 4.43
N ARG A 226 -17.01 7.23 4.43
CA ARG A 226 -17.65 7.98 3.35
C ARG A 226 -17.55 9.46 3.66
N VAL A 227 -17.16 10.25 2.68
CA VAL A 227 -17.16 11.71 2.75
C VAL A 227 -17.88 12.25 1.53
N ASP A 228 -18.88 13.10 1.77
CA ASP A 228 -19.58 13.82 0.73
C ASP A 228 -19.33 15.33 0.90
N ARG A 229 -19.14 16.03 -0.21
CA ARG A 229 -19.11 17.49 -0.21
C ARG A 229 -20.53 18.04 -0.19
N VAL A 230 -20.75 19.19 0.45
CA VAL A 230 -22.04 19.88 0.43
C VAL A 230 -22.17 20.67 -0.88
N VAL A 231 -23.27 20.50 -1.60
CA VAL A 231 -23.61 21.22 -2.84
C VAL A 231 -25.06 21.68 -2.78
N GLY A 232 -25.28 23.00 -2.71
CA GLY A 232 -26.62 23.56 -2.50
C GLY A 232 -27.23 23.08 -1.20
N GLU A 233 -28.42 22.46 -1.27
CA GLU A 233 -29.11 21.85 -0.13
C GLU A 233 -28.78 20.34 0.05
N GLY A 234 -28.00 19.75 -0.88
CA GLY A 234 -27.68 18.33 -0.90
C GLY A 234 -26.19 18.04 -0.71
N THR A 235 -25.80 16.81 -1.00
CA THR A 235 -24.41 16.36 -0.96
C THR A 235 -24.04 15.55 -2.20
N GLU A 236 -22.76 15.55 -2.55
CA GLU A 236 -22.19 14.74 -3.64
C GLU A 236 -21.00 13.92 -3.10
N PRO A 237 -20.86 12.64 -3.47
CA PRO A 237 -19.71 11.81 -3.09
C PRO A 237 -18.36 12.47 -3.41
N LEU A 238 -17.53 12.67 -2.37
CA LEU A 238 -16.19 13.25 -2.51
C LEU A 238 -15.11 12.16 -2.39
N SER A 239 -15.18 11.33 -1.36
CA SER A 239 -14.24 10.22 -1.18
C SER A 239 -14.85 9.02 -0.44
N ALA A 240 -14.24 7.85 -0.65
CA ALA A 240 -14.50 6.63 0.08
C ALA A 240 -13.16 5.97 0.45
N ALA A 241 -12.86 5.89 1.75
CA ALA A 241 -11.63 5.30 2.26
C ALA A 241 -11.92 3.97 2.96
N VAL A 242 -11.35 2.88 2.41
CA VAL A 242 -11.60 1.50 2.86
C VAL A 242 -10.42 0.97 3.69
N VAL A 243 -10.73 0.25 4.77
CA VAL A 243 -9.79 -0.62 5.50
C VAL A 243 -10.31 -2.04 5.49
N PHE A 244 -9.55 -2.98 4.91
CA PHE A 244 -9.94 -4.39 4.83
C PHE A 244 -8.73 -5.32 4.93
N SER A 245 -8.92 -6.54 5.44
CA SER A 245 -7.80 -7.45 5.76
C SER A 245 -7.59 -8.50 4.66
N ILE A 246 -6.67 -8.26 3.73
CA ILE A 246 -6.37 -9.22 2.65
C ILE A 246 -5.03 -8.93 1.97
N HIS A 247 -4.08 -9.85 2.06
CA HIS A 247 -2.80 -9.71 1.35
C HIS A 247 -2.98 -9.39 -0.15
N GLY A 248 -2.29 -8.34 -0.63
CA GLY A 248 -2.14 -8.02 -2.06
C GLY A 248 -1.28 -9.03 -2.84
N THR A 249 -1.74 -10.28 -2.90
CA THR A 249 -1.07 -11.45 -3.51
C THR A 249 -2.00 -12.26 -4.41
N GLY A 250 -3.06 -11.64 -4.92
CA GLY A 250 -3.98 -12.24 -5.89
C GLY A 250 -3.30 -12.53 -7.23
N ILE A 251 -2.24 -11.79 -7.55
CA ILE A 251 -1.40 -11.96 -8.73
C ILE A 251 -0.07 -12.64 -8.35
N SER A 252 0.33 -13.60 -9.19
CA SER A 252 1.52 -14.42 -8.98
C SER A 252 2.80 -13.59 -8.97
N MET A 253 3.78 -13.99 -8.14
CA MET A 253 5.14 -13.46 -8.14
C MET A 253 5.85 -13.50 -9.50
N LYS A 254 5.38 -14.34 -10.44
CA LYS A 254 5.89 -14.45 -11.81
C LYS A 254 5.51 -13.27 -12.71
N ALA A 255 4.53 -12.46 -12.32
CA ALA A 255 4.15 -11.27 -13.07
C ALA A 255 5.30 -10.24 -13.05
N HIS A 256 5.57 -9.66 -14.21
CA HIS A 256 6.63 -8.66 -14.34
C HIS A 256 6.06 -7.25 -14.15
N GLU A 257 4.82 -7.04 -14.56
CA GLU A 257 4.10 -5.78 -14.56
C GLU A 257 3.83 -5.29 -13.13
N TYR A 258 3.92 -3.98 -12.94
CA TYR A 258 3.33 -3.34 -11.78
C TYR A 258 1.80 -3.46 -11.82
N ASN A 259 1.19 -3.58 -10.64
CA ASN A 259 -0.26 -3.57 -10.49
C ASN A 259 -0.63 -3.35 -9.02
N ALA A 260 -1.81 -2.78 -8.79
CA ALA A 260 -2.38 -2.64 -7.44
C ALA A 260 -3.09 -3.94 -6.97
N ASP A 261 -2.77 -5.09 -7.57
CA ASP A 261 -3.35 -6.40 -7.24
C ASP A 261 -4.90 -6.40 -7.27
N LEU A 262 -5.55 -7.18 -6.40
CA LEU A 262 -7.01 -7.21 -6.24
C LEU A 262 -7.61 -5.84 -5.88
N TRP A 263 -6.80 -4.95 -5.30
CA TRP A 263 -7.24 -3.63 -4.85
C TRP A 263 -7.59 -2.69 -6.00
N ALA A 264 -6.97 -2.86 -7.18
CA ALA A 264 -7.39 -2.15 -8.38
C ALA A 264 -8.87 -2.40 -8.69
N TYR A 265 -9.27 -3.67 -8.59
CA TYR A 265 -10.62 -4.12 -8.90
C TYR A 265 -11.63 -3.73 -7.82
N LEU A 266 -11.25 -3.82 -6.54
CA LEU A 266 -12.07 -3.32 -5.43
C LEU A 266 -12.37 -1.83 -5.57
N LYS A 267 -11.32 -1.01 -5.75
CA LYS A 267 -11.48 0.44 -5.82
C LYS A 267 -12.25 0.87 -7.07
N GLY A 268 -11.99 0.23 -8.21
CA GLY A 268 -12.72 0.56 -9.42
C GLY A 268 -14.19 0.11 -9.34
N GLU A 269 -14.51 -1.09 -8.85
CA GLU A 269 -15.91 -1.53 -8.68
C GLU A 269 -16.69 -0.59 -7.75
N LEU A 270 -16.11 -0.23 -6.60
CA LEU A 270 -16.73 0.71 -5.67
C LEU A 270 -16.94 2.08 -6.33
N GLY A 271 -15.91 2.62 -6.98
CA GLY A 271 -15.99 3.91 -7.66
C GLY A 271 -17.02 3.92 -8.79
N ASP A 272 -17.07 2.85 -9.59
CA ASP A 272 -17.98 2.70 -10.72
C ASP A 272 -19.44 2.64 -10.25
N ARG A 273 -19.72 1.90 -9.17
CA ARG A 273 -21.07 1.80 -8.62
C ARG A 273 -21.53 3.11 -8.00
N ILE A 274 -20.64 3.83 -7.30
CA ILE A 274 -20.98 5.15 -6.77
C ILE A 274 -21.23 6.15 -7.89
N GLU A 275 -20.37 6.18 -8.91
CA GLU A 275 -20.54 7.05 -10.08
C GLU A 275 -21.84 6.75 -10.82
N SER A 276 -22.18 5.47 -11.02
CA SER A 276 -23.44 5.05 -11.63
C SER A 276 -24.66 5.47 -10.82
N ALA A 277 -24.57 5.41 -9.48
CA ALA A 277 -25.68 5.76 -8.59
C ALA A 277 -25.85 7.28 -8.35
N ALA A 278 -24.74 8.03 -8.31
CA ALA A 278 -24.73 9.44 -7.90
C ALA A 278 -24.37 10.42 -9.04
N GLY A 279 -23.91 9.93 -10.19
CA GLY A 279 -23.45 10.75 -11.32
C GLY A 279 -22.05 11.35 -11.16
N THR A 280 -21.41 11.18 -9.99
CA THR A 280 -20.08 11.70 -9.68
C THR A 280 -19.19 10.59 -9.12
N ARG A 281 -17.98 10.44 -9.67
CA ARG A 281 -16.99 9.49 -9.16
C ARG A 281 -16.20 10.06 -7.97
N PRO A 282 -16.27 9.43 -6.79
CA PRO A 282 -15.44 9.86 -5.66
C PRO A 282 -13.99 9.39 -5.80
N VAL A 283 -13.09 9.98 -5.02
CA VAL A 283 -11.75 9.43 -4.78
C VAL A 283 -11.91 8.18 -3.92
N VAL A 284 -11.56 7.01 -4.46
CA VAL A 284 -11.61 5.74 -3.74
C VAL A 284 -10.21 5.29 -3.33
N GLY A 285 -10.00 5.14 -2.03
CA GLY A 285 -8.77 4.61 -1.45
C GLY A 285 -9.02 3.32 -0.68
N ALA A 286 -7.99 2.48 -0.56
CA ALA A 286 -8.02 1.27 0.23
C ALA A 286 -6.67 1.05 0.94
N MET A 287 -6.69 0.45 2.12
CA MET A 287 -5.50 0.05 2.86
C MET A 287 -5.76 -1.19 3.70
N GLU A 288 -4.67 -1.80 4.16
CA GLU A 288 -4.73 -3.04 4.91
C GLU A 288 -5.29 -2.87 6.33
N GLY A 289 -6.13 -3.83 6.70
CA GLY A 289 -6.48 -4.16 8.08
C GLY A 289 -5.46 -5.13 8.70
N THR A 290 -5.94 -6.12 9.45
CA THR A 290 -5.12 -7.14 10.12
C THR A 290 -4.90 -8.34 9.20
N HIS A 291 -4.02 -8.17 8.21
CA HIS A 291 -3.93 -9.06 7.04
C HIS A 291 -2.82 -10.12 7.12
N ALA A 292 -2.00 -10.13 8.16
CA ALA A 292 -0.73 -10.87 8.16
C ALA A 292 -0.88 -12.38 7.93
N ASP A 293 -1.96 -12.98 8.40
CA ASP A 293 -2.31 -14.38 8.21
C ASP A 293 -3.56 -14.55 7.31
N VAL A 294 -3.95 -13.51 6.57
CA VAL A 294 -5.10 -13.50 5.66
C VAL A 294 -4.65 -13.35 4.20
N ALA A 295 -4.95 -14.36 3.39
CA ALA A 295 -4.65 -14.40 1.97
C ALA A 295 -5.94 -14.37 1.12
N PRO A 296 -5.84 -13.98 -0.16
CA PRO A 296 -6.98 -14.04 -1.07
C PRO A 296 -7.53 -15.47 -1.25
N ALA A 297 -8.84 -15.57 -1.41
CA ALA A 297 -9.57 -16.80 -1.69
C ALA A 297 -9.36 -17.34 -3.12
N LEU A 298 -8.10 -17.47 -3.54
CA LEU A 298 -7.76 -17.95 -4.87
C LEU A 298 -8.18 -19.42 -5.04
N ARG A 299 -8.80 -19.72 -6.17
CA ARG A 299 -8.95 -21.10 -6.61
C ARG A 299 -7.57 -21.70 -6.92
N PRO A 300 -7.31 -22.97 -6.54
CA PRO A 300 -6.01 -23.59 -6.74
C PRO A 300 -5.53 -23.48 -8.19
N SER A 301 -4.27 -23.07 -8.36
CA SER A 301 -3.62 -22.91 -9.67
C SER A 301 -4.20 -21.82 -10.60
N LEU A 302 -5.15 -21.01 -10.12
CA LEU A 302 -5.80 -19.95 -10.91
C LEU A 302 -5.37 -18.53 -10.48
N ALA A 303 -4.29 -18.38 -9.71
CA ALA A 303 -3.74 -17.08 -9.34
C ALA A 303 -3.46 -16.23 -10.59
N GLY A 304 -3.88 -14.96 -10.57
CA GLY A 304 -3.83 -14.07 -11.73
C GLY A 304 -4.98 -13.08 -11.76
N HIS A 305 -5.01 -12.24 -12.81
CA HIS A 305 -5.95 -11.13 -12.93
C HIS A 305 -7.43 -11.55 -12.86
N ARG A 306 -7.82 -12.70 -13.39
CA ARG A 306 -9.21 -13.19 -13.33
C ARG A 306 -9.70 -13.43 -11.90
N GLU A 307 -8.89 -14.11 -11.09
CA GLU A 307 -9.25 -14.38 -9.69
C GLU A 307 -9.08 -13.13 -8.82
N ALA A 308 -8.05 -12.31 -9.06
CA ALA A 308 -7.89 -11.02 -8.39
C ALA A 308 -9.08 -10.09 -8.67
N ARG A 309 -9.57 -10.05 -9.91
CA ARG A 309 -10.78 -9.32 -10.31
C ARG A 309 -12.02 -9.86 -9.61
N ARG A 310 -12.28 -11.18 -9.67
CA ARG A 310 -13.42 -11.79 -8.98
C ARG A 310 -13.48 -11.45 -7.49
N ILE A 311 -12.32 -11.50 -6.82
CA ILE A 311 -12.21 -11.20 -5.39
C ILE A 311 -12.39 -9.70 -5.16
N GLY A 312 -11.65 -8.86 -5.88
CA GLY A 312 -11.69 -7.41 -5.72
C GLY A 312 -13.08 -6.83 -6.01
N THR A 313 -13.71 -7.19 -7.13
CA THR A 313 -15.08 -6.71 -7.43
C THR A 313 -16.11 -7.25 -6.45
N GLY A 314 -15.95 -8.48 -5.95
CA GLY A 314 -16.80 -9.01 -4.88
C GLY A 314 -16.72 -8.16 -3.60
N ILE A 315 -15.52 -7.80 -3.15
CA ILE A 315 -15.34 -6.92 -1.99
C ILE A 315 -15.85 -5.49 -2.30
N GLY A 316 -15.59 -4.99 -3.51
CA GLY A 316 -16.04 -3.66 -3.95
C GLY A 316 -17.56 -3.51 -3.98
N ALA A 317 -18.30 -4.58 -4.30
CA ALA A 317 -19.75 -4.61 -4.22
C ALA A 317 -20.26 -4.51 -2.77
N GLU A 318 -19.70 -5.28 -1.83
CA GLU A 318 -20.05 -5.19 -0.41
C GLU A 318 -19.69 -3.81 0.18
N ALA A 319 -18.56 -3.23 -0.25
CA ALA A 319 -18.18 -1.88 0.14
C ALA A 319 -19.16 -0.83 -0.40
N PHE A 320 -19.72 -1.04 -1.59
CA PHE A 320 -20.74 -0.16 -2.15
C PHE A 320 -22.04 -0.22 -1.35
N ASP A 321 -22.48 -1.41 -0.94
CA ASP A 321 -23.67 -1.57 -0.12
C ASP A 321 -23.52 -0.84 1.23
N LEU A 322 -22.35 -0.95 1.86
CA LEU A 322 -22.02 -0.17 3.06
C LEU A 322 -21.98 1.35 2.77
N PHE A 323 -21.32 1.76 1.68
CA PHE A 323 -21.28 3.17 1.27
C PHE A 323 -22.69 3.75 1.10
N HIS A 324 -23.58 3.00 0.46
CA HIS A 324 -24.96 3.41 0.24
C HIS A 324 -25.73 3.54 1.56
N ALA A 325 -25.61 2.55 2.45
CA ALA A 325 -26.25 2.57 3.78
C ALA A 325 -25.83 3.79 4.62
N LEU A 326 -24.55 4.16 4.57
CA LEU A 326 -24.01 5.30 5.32
C LEU A 326 -24.54 6.66 4.86
N GLY A 327 -25.25 6.74 3.73
CA GLY A 327 -25.84 7.99 3.25
C GLY A 327 -26.81 8.62 4.25
N GLY A 328 -27.53 7.81 5.03
CA GLY A 328 -28.46 8.27 6.07
C GLY A 328 -27.78 8.72 7.37
N GLU A 329 -26.46 8.49 7.51
CA GLU A 329 -25.68 8.75 8.72
C GLU A 329 -24.70 9.93 8.55
N LEU A 330 -24.67 10.55 7.37
CA LEU A 330 -23.78 11.66 7.05
C LEU A 330 -24.02 12.87 7.97
N THR A 331 -22.97 13.29 8.67
CA THR A 331 -22.98 14.44 9.57
C THR A 331 -21.74 15.33 9.36
N ASP A 332 -21.88 16.63 9.62
CA ASP A 332 -20.77 17.58 9.73
C ASP A 332 -20.31 17.79 11.18
N ASP A 333 -21.09 17.33 12.16
CA ASP A 333 -20.74 17.30 13.57
C ASP A 333 -19.94 16.03 13.89
N LEU A 334 -18.62 16.14 13.74
CA LEU A 334 -17.66 15.06 13.99
C LEU A 334 -16.48 15.62 14.76
N SER A 335 -16.06 14.91 15.80
CA SER A 335 -14.80 15.18 16.48
C SER A 335 -13.64 14.48 15.78
N LEU A 336 -12.54 15.20 15.57
CA LEU A 336 -11.29 14.66 15.01
C LEU A 336 -10.15 14.88 15.99
N ASP A 337 -9.44 13.81 16.37
CA ASP A 337 -8.14 13.90 17.04
C ASP A 337 -7.08 13.12 16.26
N VAL A 338 -5.86 13.63 16.20
CA VAL A 338 -4.72 12.98 15.54
C VAL A 338 -3.54 12.85 16.50
N GLY A 339 -3.02 11.62 16.62
CA GLY A 339 -2.01 11.25 17.58
C GLY A 339 -0.86 10.49 16.94
N LEU A 340 0.39 10.87 17.21
CA LEU A 340 1.58 10.17 16.71
C LEU A 340 2.61 9.99 17.83
N ARG A 341 3.13 8.77 17.97
CA ARG A 341 4.26 8.48 18.85
C ARG A 341 5.35 7.72 18.11
N GLU A 342 6.60 8.10 18.35
CA GLU A 342 7.78 7.40 17.84
C GLU A 342 8.54 6.73 18.99
N ILE A 343 8.51 5.41 19.01
CA ILE A 343 9.12 4.61 20.08
C ILE A 343 10.54 4.24 19.65
N ASP A 344 11.54 4.94 20.19
CA ASP A 344 12.96 4.66 19.98
C ASP A 344 13.42 3.48 20.84
N LEU A 345 13.54 2.30 20.23
CA LEU A 345 13.94 1.06 20.91
C LEU A 345 15.41 1.05 21.36
N ASP A 346 16.22 2.02 20.96
CA ASP A 346 17.56 2.21 21.53
C ASP A 346 17.53 3.06 22.81
N ARG A 347 16.40 3.73 23.12
CA ARG A 347 16.17 4.46 24.39
C ARG A 347 15.32 3.67 25.37
N THR A 348 14.18 3.15 24.92
CA THR A 348 13.28 2.35 25.76
C THR A 348 12.64 1.23 24.94
N HIS A 349 12.70 0.02 25.47
CA HIS A 349 12.07 -1.16 24.89
C HIS A 349 11.21 -1.91 25.92
N THR A 350 10.77 -1.20 26.96
CA THR A 350 9.95 -1.73 28.06
C THR A 350 8.73 -0.84 28.30
N ILE A 351 7.58 -1.46 28.52
CA ILE A 351 6.34 -0.81 28.97
C ILE A 351 5.61 -1.76 29.93
N ASP A 352 5.22 -1.27 31.10
CA ASP A 352 4.45 -2.01 32.11
C ASP A 352 4.98 -3.44 32.40
N GLY A 353 6.32 -3.56 32.52
CA GLY A 353 7.00 -4.83 32.78
C GLY A 353 7.22 -5.72 31.55
N VAL A 354 6.60 -5.42 30.41
CA VAL A 354 6.80 -6.11 29.13
C VAL A 354 8.03 -5.55 28.44
N THR A 355 9.02 -6.40 28.15
CA THR A 355 10.29 -6.01 27.54
C THR A 355 10.51 -6.72 26.22
N LEU A 356 10.92 -5.97 25.19
CA LEU A 356 11.36 -6.51 23.91
C LEU A 356 12.85 -6.87 23.93
N PRO A 357 13.30 -7.84 23.12
CA PRO A 357 14.71 -8.08 22.87
C PRO A 357 15.41 -6.83 22.34
N ASP A 358 16.58 -6.51 22.90
CA ASP A 358 17.42 -5.41 22.39
C ASP A 358 17.80 -5.60 20.91
N ARG A 359 18.04 -6.85 20.51
CA ARG A 359 18.42 -7.20 19.14
C ARG A 359 17.27 -7.87 18.38
N PRO A 360 16.86 -7.32 17.22
CA PRO A 360 15.96 -8.02 16.33
C PRO A 360 16.63 -9.27 15.77
N ALA A 361 15.82 -10.27 15.43
CA ALA A 361 16.31 -11.49 14.82
C ALA A 361 15.32 -12.08 13.81
N VAL A 362 15.86 -12.45 12.65
CA VAL A 362 15.15 -13.23 11.63
C VAL A 362 15.16 -14.72 12.00
N GLY A 363 13.99 -15.35 11.95
CA GLY A 363 13.81 -16.78 12.16
C GLY A 363 14.05 -17.60 10.89
N ALA A 364 14.49 -18.86 11.05
CA ALA A 364 14.69 -19.79 9.94
C ALA A 364 13.40 -20.03 9.14
N ALA A 365 12.24 -20.04 9.79
CA ALA A 365 10.94 -20.18 9.13
C ALA A 365 10.65 -19.09 8.08
N LEU A 366 11.24 -17.90 8.22
CA LEU A 366 11.11 -16.84 7.21
C LEU A 366 11.63 -17.27 5.84
N VAL A 367 12.71 -18.08 5.80
CA VAL A 367 13.34 -18.53 4.55
C VAL A 367 12.44 -19.51 3.79
N ALA A 368 11.54 -20.21 4.48
CA ALA A 368 10.62 -21.13 3.86
C ALA A 368 9.51 -20.45 3.05
N GLY A 369 9.27 -19.14 3.25
CA GLY A 369 8.15 -18.42 2.65
C GLY A 369 6.80 -18.72 3.32
N ALA A 370 5.79 -17.93 2.99
CA ALA A 370 4.40 -18.20 3.38
C ALA A 370 3.80 -19.34 2.53
N THR A 371 2.69 -19.91 2.97
CA THR A 371 2.03 -21.07 2.34
C THR A 371 1.78 -20.90 0.84
N GLU A 372 1.46 -19.69 0.39
CA GLU A 372 1.21 -19.34 -1.02
C GLU A 372 2.48 -19.35 -1.88
N ASN A 373 3.64 -19.10 -1.28
CA ASN A 373 4.90 -18.83 -1.98
C ASN A 373 6.08 -19.55 -1.31
N LEU A 374 5.89 -20.83 -1.01
CA LEU A 374 6.90 -21.64 -0.33
C LEU A 374 8.17 -21.79 -1.17
N THR A 375 9.33 -21.55 -0.56
CA THR A 375 10.64 -21.76 -1.18
C THR A 375 10.84 -23.26 -1.45
N PRO A 376 11.02 -23.70 -2.71
CA PRO A 376 11.14 -25.12 -3.04
C PRO A 376 12.25 -25.81 -2.23
N VAL A 377 11.98 -27.05 -1.78
CA VAL A 377 12.89 -27.90 -1.00
C VAL A 377 13.17 -27.37 0.43
N ILE A 378 13.56 -26.10 0.60
CA ILE A 378 13.90 -25.49 1.90
C ILE A 378 12.72 -25.57 2.88
N ASN A 379 11.49 -25.33 2.42
CA ASN A 379 10.30 -25.38 3.27
C ASN A 379 10.04 -26.75 3.93
N ARG A 380 10.74 -27.82 3.51
CA ARG A 380 10.60 -29.18 4.06
C ARG A 380 11.69 -29.55 5.07
N ILE A 381 12.72 -28.72 5.21
CA ILE A 381 13.95 -29.05 5.95
C ILE A 381 13.96 -28.34 7.32
N PRO A 382 14.09 -29.04 8.46
CA PRO A 382 14.35 -28.42 9.75
C PRO A 382 15.69 -27.63 9.76
N PRO A 383 15.79 -26.44 10.40
CA PRO A 383 14.74 -25.73 11.16
C PRO A 383 13.89 -24.76 10.31
N PHE A 384 14.01 -24.77 8.98
CA PHE A 384 13.30 -23.84 8.09
C PHE A 384 11.83 -24.22 7.90
N ARG A 385 11.50 -25.52 7.97
CA ARG A 385 10.11 -25.99 7.88
C ARG A 385 9.24 -25.33 8.96
N ALA A 386 8.06 -24.86 8.55
CA ALA A 386 7.05 -24.32 9.46
C ALA A 386 6.70 -25.31 10.58
N GLY A 387 6.39 -24.80 11.77
CA GLY A 387 6.03 -25.65 12.92
C GLY A 387 7.22 -26.34 13.58
N VAL A 388 8.44 -25.83 13.41
CA VAL A 388 9.66 -26.41 14.02
C VAL A 388 10.29 -25.40 15.01
N PRO A 389 9.68 -25.18 16.19
CA PRO A 389 10.25 -24.31 17.20
C PRO A 389 11.48 -24.93 17.87
N LYS A 390 12.33 -24.07 18.43
CA LYS A 390 13.50 -24.46 19.21
C LYS A 390 13.07 -24.99 20.59
N ARG A 391 13.18 -26.31 20.79
CA ARG A 391 12.73 -26.98 22.03
C ARG A 391 13.74 -26.96 23.19
N ARG A 392 15.04 -26.75 22.94
CA ARG A 392 16.12 -26.77 23.96
C ARG A 392 17.27 -25.82 23.61
N GLY A 393 17.84 -25.15 24.60
CA GLY A 393 19.06 -24.31 24.50
C GLY A 393 18.89 -22.90 25.05
N THR A 394 19.73 -22.53 26.03
CA THR A 394 19.85 -21.25 26.78
C THR A 394 18.71 -20.24 26.59
N ALA A 395 17.91 -20.03 27.65
CA ALA A 395 16.93 -18.94 27.75
C ALA A 395 17.51 -17.65 27.14
N ASN A 396 16.91 -17.21 26.04
CA ASN A 396 17.30 -15.99 25.36
C ASN A 396 16.04 -15.21 25.01
N ALA A 397 16.18 -13.91 24.76
CA ALA A 397 15.06 -13.01 24.53
C ALA A 397 14.22 -13.37 23.28
N GLN A 398 14.76 -14.18 22.35
CA GLN A 398 14.06 -14.64 21.14
C GLN A 398 13.37 -16.01 21.33
N ALA A 399 13.44 -16.61 22.52
CA ALA A 399 12.68 -17.78 22.94
C ALA A 399 12.68 -18.94 21.92
N GLU A 400 11.53 -19.33 21.37
CA GLU A 400 11.33 -20.50 20.48
C GLU A 400 11.95 -20.33 19.08
N LYS A 401 12.43 -19.15 18.71
CA LYS A 401 12.95 -18.87 17.37
C LYS A 401 14.32 -19.50 17.13
N TRP A 402 14.43 -20.15 15.97
CA TRP A 402 15.69 -20.50 15.34
C TRP A 402 16.24 -19.30 14.57
N VAL A 403 17.14 -18.54 15.19
CA VAL A 403 17.80 -17.39 14.55
C VAL A 403 18.62 -17.88 13.34
N ILE A 404 18.33 -17.39 12.14
CA ILE A 404 19.03 -17.80 10.91
C ILE A 404 20.53 -17.54 11.05
N GLY A 405 21.38 -18.53 10.71
CA GLY A 405 22.83 -18.42 10.86
C GLY A 405 23.33 -18.48 12.31
N SER A 406 22.48 -18.78 13.30
CA SER A 406 22.76 -18.66 14.74
C SER A 406 22.80 -17.22 15.26
N ARG A 407 22.60 -17.08 16.57
CA ARG A 407 22.68 -15.80 17.30
C ARG A 407 24.04 -15.10 17.21
N TRP A 408 25.09 -15.83 16.85
CA TRP A 408 26.46 -15.31 16.80
C TRP A 408 26.87 -14.87 15.39
N LEU A 409 26.38 -15.53 14.33
CA LEU A 409 26.74 -15.17 12.95
C LEU A 409 25.75 -14.20 12.31
N GLN A 410 24.45 -14.25 12.65
CA GLN A 410 23.48 -13.31 12.09
C GLN A 410 23.92 -11.85 12.27
N PRO A 411 24.40 -11.41 13.45
CA PRO A 411 24.85 -10.04 13.64
C PRO A 411 25.99 -9.58 12.72
N LEU A 412 26.76 -10.50 12.14
CA LEU A 412 27.84 -10.19 11.20
C LEU A 412 27.32 -9.87 9.80
N VAL A 413 26.19 -10.47 9.42
CA VAL A 413 25.57 -10.31 8.09
C VAL A 413 24.42 -9.31 8.13
N LEU A 414 23.61 -9.35 9.19
CA LEU A 414 22.48 -8.48 9.46
C LEU A 414 22.76 -7.69 10.76
N PRO A 415 23.51 -6.58 10.69
CA PRO A 415 23.82 -5.78 11.87
C PRO A 415 22.56 -5.10 12.44
N LYS A 416 22.49 -4.95 13.77
CA LYS A 416 21.35 -4.33 14.49
C LYS A 416 20.87 -3.02 13.86
N LYS A 417 21.82 -2.15 13.47
CA LYS A 417 21.54 -0.83 12.86
C LYS A 417 20.85 -0.90 11.49
N GLY A 418 20.87 -2.07 10.83
CA GLY A 418 20.22 -2.26 9.54
C GLY A 418 18.71 -2.50 9.68
N PHE A 419 18.24 -2.96 10.83
CA PHE A 419 16.82 -3.17 11.12
C PHE A 419 16.15 -1.85 11.51
N PRO A 420 14.81 -1.73 11.36
CA PRO A 420 14.10 -0.56 11.85
C PRO A 420 14.16 -0.49 13.40
N ARG A 421 14.40 0.70 13.96
CA ARG A 421 14.66 0.92 15.40
C ARG A 421 13.77 1.96 16.08
N VAL A 422 13.15 2.86 15.31
CA VAL A 422 12.23 3.89 15.80
C VAL A 422 10.84 3.58 15.24
N MET A 423 9.95 3.08 16.07
CA MET A 423 8.65 2.54 15.66
C MET A 423 7.58 3.64 15.70
N PRO A 424 7.06 4.10 14.55
CA PRO A 424 5.93 5.03 14.55
C PRO A 424 4.62 4.28 14.83
N MET A 425 3.80 4.79 15.72
CA MET A 425 2.40 4.40 15.89
C MET A 425 1.52 5.63 15.79
N GLN A 426 0.39 5.51 15.12
CA GLN A 426 -0.53 6.63 14.91
C GLN A 426 -1.94 6.24 15.35
N VAL A 427 -2.67 7.19 15.93
CA VAL A 427 -4.08 7.07 16.27
C VAL A 427 -4.84 8.22 15.63
N ILE A 428 -5.97 7.92 15.02
CA ILE A 428 -6.94 8.91 14.57
C ILE A 428 -8.26 8.59 15.26
N ARG A 429 -8.84 9.57 15.96
CA ARG A 429 -10.22 9.48 16.43
C ARG A 429 -11.13 10.25 15.49
N LEU A 430 -12.18 9.61 15.00
CA LEU A 430 -13.27 10.19 14.22
C LEU A 430 -14.57 9.83 14.92
N ALA A 431 -15.15 10.78 15.66
CA ALA A 431 -16.28 10.54 16.57
C ALA A 431 -16.01 9.37 17.55
N ASP A 432 -16.77 8.28 17.44
CA ASP A 432 -16.69 7.03 18.18
C ASP A 432 -15.72 6.00 17.55
N ARG A 433 -15.21 6.27 16.34
CA ARG A 433 -14.29 5.38 15.63
C ARG A 433 -12.84 5.76 15.89
N VAL A 434 -12.02 4.78 16.19
CA VAL A 434 -10.59 4.97 16.51
C VAL A 434 -9.74 4.11 15.59
N LEU A 435 -9.09 4.74 14.62
CA LEU A 435 -8.18 4.08 13.70
C LEU A 435 -6.77 4.04 14.30
N VAL A 436 -6.21 2.84 14.44
CA VAL A 436 -4.88 2.58 15.02
C VAL A 436 -3.95 2.07 13.93
N GLY A 437 -2.95 2.88 13.59
CA GLY A 437 -1.97 2.60 12.54
C GLY A 437 -0.73 1.95 13.12
N LEU A 438 -0.46 0.72 12.68
CA LEU A 438 0.69 -0.07 13.10
C LEU A 438 1.66 -0.28 11.94
N PRO A 439 2.99 -0.22 12.17
CA PRO A 439 3.97 -0.38 11.11
C PRO A 439 4.29 -1.87 10.82
N PHE A 440 3.36 -2.77 11.09
CA PHE A 440 3.53 -4.22 10.98
C PHE A 440 2.48 -4.81 10.06
N GLU A 441 2.79 -5.96 9.47
CA GLU A 441 1.77 -6.95 9.13
C GLU A 441 1.24 -7.56 10.43
N THR A 442 -0.01 -7.24 10.76
CA THR A 442 -0.66 -7.67 12.01
C THR A 442 -1.54 -8.89 11.80
N THR A 443 -1.34 -9.98 12.56
CA THR A 443 -2.23 -11.16 12.48
C THR A 443 -3.63 -10.82 12.98
N VAL A 444 -4.63 -11.59 12.55
CA VAL A 444 -6.04 -11.41 12.96
C VAL A 444 -6.15 -11.32 14.47
N GLU A 445 -5.52 -12.23 15.21
CA GLU A 445 -5.62 -12.25 16.67
C GLU A 445 -4.78 -11.15 17.33
N SER A 446 -3.59 -10.85 16.80
CA SER A 446 -2.79 -9.72 17.29
C SER A 446 -3.57 -8.41 17.20
N GLY A 447 -4.28 -8.20 16.08
CA GLY A 447 -5.12 -7.03 15.85
C GLY A 447 -6.31 -6.96 16.80
N ARG A 448 -7.03 -8.07 17.01
CA ARG A 448 -8.13 -8.13 18.00
C ARG A 448 -7.67 -7.76 19.40
N ARG A 449 -6.52 -8.26 19.84
CA ARG A 449 -5.95 -7.96 21.16
C ARG A 449 -5.50 -6.50 21.29
N VAL A 450 -4.95 -5.91 20.22
CA VAL A 450 -4.65 -4.47 20.18
C VAL A 450 -5.94 -3.66 20.29
N ALA A 451 -6.96 -3.99 19.49
CA ALA A 451 -8.24 -3.30 19.53
C ALA A 451 -8.91 -3.38 20.92
N ALA A 452 -8.91 -4.55 21.55
CA ALA A 452 -9.44 -4.74 22.90
C ALA A 452 -8.68 -3.91 23.96
N ALA A 453 -7.34 -3.85 23.88
CA ALA A 453 -6.55 -3.05 24.80
C ALA A 453 -6.82 -1.54 24.65
N VAL A 454 -6.98 -1.07 23.41
CA VAL A 454 -7.31 0.33 23.12
C VAL A 454 -8.72 0.66 23.59
N ASN A 455 -9.71 -0.17 23.30
CA ASN A 455 -11.09 0.00 23.78
C ASN A 455 -11.12 0.12 25.31
N SER A 456 -10.51 -0.83 26.01
CA SER A 456 -10.47 -0.83 27.48
C SER A 456 -9.82 0.43 28.06
N ALA A 457 -8.76 0.95 27.42
CA ALA A 457 -8.10 2.17 27.85
C ALA A 457 -8.97 3.42 27.63
N LEU A 458 -9.67 3.51 26.50
CA LEU A 458 -10.55 4.64 26.18
C LEU A 458 -11.82 4.64 27.04
N GLU A 459 -12.43 3.48 27.26
CA GLU A 459 -13.57 3.32 28.18
C GLU A 459 -13.18 3.74 29.61
N SER A 460 -11.99 3.36 30.06
CA SER A 460 -11.48 3.74 31.39
C SER A 460 -11.21 5.23 31.52
N ALA A 461 -10.87 5.91 30.41
CA ALA A 461 -10.67 7.35 30.38
C ALA A 461 -11.99 8.14 30.34
N GLY A 462 -13.07 7.54 29.84
CA GLY A 462 -14.39 8.18 29.72
C GLY A 462 -14.50 9.25 28.64
N GLU A 463 -13.48 9.39 27.79
CA GLU A 463 -13.38 10.42 26.75
C GLU A 463 -14.14 10.04 25.46
N VAL A 464 -14.39 8.74 25.24
CA VAL A 464 -15.10 8.21 24.07
C VAL A 464 -16.15 7.22 24.52
N ALA A 465 -17.43 7.51 24.23
CA ALA A 465 -18.52 6.58 24.49
C ALA A 465 -18.51 5.46 23.43
N ASP A 466 -18.48 4.21 23.88
CA ASP A 466 -18.56 2.99 23.03
C ASP A 466 -17.60 2.98 21.82
N PRO A 467 -16.28 3.05 22.05
CA PRO A 467 -15.32 3.16 20.97
C PRO A 467 -15.30 1.91 20.07
N THR A 468 -15.31 2.11 18.75
CA THR A 468 -14.97 1.06 17.79
C THR A 468 -13.55 1.27 17.27
N VAL A 469 -12.65 0.38 17.68
CA VAL A 469 -11.25 0.41 17.23
C VAL A 469 -11.05 -0.37 15.95
N VAL A 470 -10.44 0.28 14.97
CA VAL A 470 -10.02 -0.28 13.69
C VAL A 470 -8.50 -0.34 13.65
N VAL A 471 -7.92 -1.53 13.50
CA VAL A 471 -6.46 -1.69 13.41
C VAL A 471 -6.06 -1.79 11.95
N SER A 472 -5.16 -0.90 11.50
CA SER A 472 -4.60 -0.90 10.15
C SER A 472 -3.12 -1.27 10.18
N SER A 473 -2.74 -2.17 9.29
CA SER A 473 -1.36 -2.66 9.15
C SER A 473 -0.54 -1.79 8.20
N VAL A 474 0.79 -1.95 8.27
CA VAL A 474 1.79 -1.33 7.39
C VAL A 474 1.65 0.19 7.24
N VAL A 475 1.20 0.86 8.31
CA VAL A 475 1.02 2.31 8.37
C VAL A 475 2.34 2.98 8.78
N ASN A 476 2.72 4.01 8.03
CA ASN A 476 3.90 4.86 8.24
C ASN A 476 5.29 4.17 8.24
N ASP A 477 5.40 2.86 8.40
CA ASP A 477 6.67 2.12 8.30
C ASP A 477 6.39 0.61 8.09
N TYR A 478 7.46 -0.16 7.93
CA TYR A 478 7.39 -1.62 7.77
C TYR A 478 8.39 -2.32 8.69
N TRP A 479 7.86 -3.14 9.61
CA TRP A 479 8.58 -3.81 10.70
C TRP A 479 8.44 -5.34 10.65
N GLY A 480 7.94 -5.87 9.53
CA GLY A 480 7.65 -7.28 9.36
C GLY A 480 6.37 -7.63 10.08
N TYR A 481 6.38 -8.71 10.85
CA TYR A 481 5.16 -9.28 11.39
C TYR A 481 5.00 -9.00 12.88
N VAL A 482 3.75 -8.91 13.32
CA VAL A 482 3.39 -9.05 14.73
C VAL A 482 2.41 -10.21 14.88
N ALA A 483 2.92 -11.29 15.48
CA ALA A 483 2.16 -12.47 15.88
C ALA A 483 2.02 -12.52 17.40
N THR A 484 0.97 -13.15 17.91
CA THR A 484 0.79 -13.39 19.35
C THR A 484 1.90 -14.29 19.89
N ALA A 485 2.05 -14.36 21.22
CA ALA A 485 3.01 -15.28 21.83
C ALA A 485 2.68 -16.75 21.48
N GLU A 486 1.40 -17.10 21.39
CA GLU A 486 0.94 -18.42 20.99
C GLU A 486 1.29 -18.75 19.53
N GLU A 487 0.99 -17.85 18.59
CA GLU A 487 1.36 -17.99 17.17
C GLU A 487 2.89 -18.04 16.98
N TYR A 488 3.61 -17.16 17.69
CA TYR A 488 5.06 -17.09 17.70
C TYR A 488 5.69 -18.41 18.14
N SER A 489 5.13 -19.04 19.17
CA SER A 489 5.68 -20.27 19.76
C SER A 489 5.76 -21.44 18.77
N LEU A 490 4.95 -21.42 17.70
CA LEU A 490 4.96 -22.47 16.67
C LEU A 490 5.99 -22.21 15.57
N GLN A 491 6.47 -20.97 15.42
CA GLN A 491 7.46 -20.59 14.41
C GLN A 491 7.04 -20.98 12.98
N TYR A 492 5.83 -20.56 12.58
CA TYR A 492 5.45 -20.42 11.18
C TYR A 492 6.05 -19.14 10.58
N TYR A 493 5.72 -18.80 9.33
CA TYR A 493 6.29 -17.65 8.63
C TYR A 493 6.15 -16.34 9.45
N GLU A 494 4.94 -16.05 9.91
CA GLU A 494 4.60 -14.84 10.68
C GLU A 494 5.39 -14.80 12.02
N GLY A 495 5.43 -15.91 12.75
CA GLY A 495 6.21 -16.03 13.98
C GLY A 495 7.72 -15.95 13.77
N GLY A 496 8.22 -16.47 12.64
CA GLY A 496 9.62 -16.38 12.24
C GLY A 496 10.06 -14.97 11.87
N HIS A 497 9.16 -14.16 11.32
CA HIS A 497 9.40 -12.76 10.95
C HIS A 497 8.94 -11.74 12.00
N THR A 498 8.41 -12.19 13.15
CA THR A 498 8.17 -11.33 14.31
C THR A 498 9.52 -10.95 14.95
N LEU A 499 10.16 -9.89 14.46
CA LEU A 499 11.58 -9.59 14.69
C LEU A 499 11.97 -9.45 16.16
N TYR A 500 11.05 -8.93 16.98
CA TYR A 500 11.28 -8.56 18.39
C TYR A 500 10.72 -9.59 19.37
N GLY A 501 10.65 -10.86 18.96
CA GLY A 501 10.37 -11.97 19.88
C GLY A 501 8.90 -12.06 20.34
N PRO A 502 8.61 -12.96 21.30
CA PRO A 502 7.24 -13.32 21.67
C PRO A 502 6.44 -12.20 22.33
N ASN A 503 7.12 -11.23 22.94
CA ASN A 503 6.48 -10.09 23.63
C ASN A 503 6.06 -8.96 22.68
N THR A 504 6.34 -9.05 21.38
CA THR A 504 6.07 -7.98 20.41
C THR A 504 4.61 -7.55 20.42
N GLN A 505 3.67 -8.50 20.37
CA GLN A 505 2.24 -8.20 20.31
C GLN A 505 1.75 -7.47 21.56
N VAL A 506 2.11 -7.95 22.76
CA VAL A 506 1.67 -7.33 24.02
C VAL A 506 2.27 -5.93 24.17
N PHE A 507 3.55 -5.76 23.83
CA PHE A 507 4.19 -4.44 23.82
C PHE A 507 3.45 -3.47 22.89
N VAL A 508 3.10 -3.93 21.68
CA VAL A 508 2.37 -3.11 20.71
C VAL A 508 0.98 -2.74 21.22
N ALA A 509 0.24 -3.68 21.82
CA ALA A 509 -1.07 -3.42 22.39
C ALA A 509 -1.03 -2.35 23.51
N LEU A 510 -0.05 -2.44 24.42
CA LEU A 510 0.12 -1.46 25.50
C LEU A 510 0.50 -0.07 24.97
N GLN A 511 1.40 0.00 23.98
CA GLN A 511 1.79 1.27 23.37
C GLN A 511 0.64 1.92 22.60
N ALA A 512 -0.13 1.13 21.84
CA ALA A 512 -1.32 1.61 21.13
C ALA A 512 -2.38 2.12 22.10
N ALA A 513 -2.67 1.37 23.18
CA ALA A 513 -3.63 1.76 24.21
C ALA A 513 -3.22 3.08 24.90
N ARG A 514 -1.94 3.21 25.27
CA ARG A 514 -1.41 4.45 25.86
C ARG A 514 -1.50 5.63 24.89
N LEU A 515 -1.12 5.42 23.62
CA LEU A 515 -1.20 6.47 22.59
C LEU A 515 -2.65 6.92 22.38
N ALA A 516 -3.61 5.99 22.33
CA ALA A 516 -5.01 6.34 22.15
C ALA A 516 -5.54 7.19 23.32
N GLY A 517 -5.23 6.82 24.56
CA GLY A 517 -5.57 7.62 25.74
C GLY A 517 -4.89 8.99 25.77
N ASP A 518 -3.63 9.08 25.30
CA ASP A 518 -2.92 10.36 25.17
C ASP A 518 -3.48 11.25 24.05
N THR A 519 -4.19 10.68 23.08
CA THR A 519 -4.71 11.37 21.89
C THR A 519 -6.14 11.87 22.07
N ALA A 520 -7.00 11.06 22.70
CA ALA A 520 -8.42 11.36 22.85
C ALA A 520 -8.65 12.71 23.53
N GLY A 521 -9.45 13.57 22.89
CA GLY A 521 -9.85 14.88 23.41
C GLY A 521 -8.77 15.97 23.29
N ARG A 522 -7.61 15.70 22.68
CA ARG A 522 -6.49 16.65 22.61
C ARG A 522 -6.36 17.42 21.30
N ALA A 523 -7.19 17.14 20.30
CA ALA A 523 -7.03 17.56 18.91
C ALA A 523 -5.75 17.03 18.24
N VAL A 524 -4.57 17.41 18.76
CA VAL A 524 -3.27 16.96 18.25
C VAL A 524 -2.39 16.48 19.40
N PHE A 525 -1.93 15.23 19.32
CA PHE A 525 -0.91 14.68 20.20
C PHE A 525 0.32 14.23 19.40
N ALA A 526 1.51 14.64 19.84
CA ALA A 526 2.76 14.24 19.19
C ALA A 526 3.86 13.99 20.21
N ASP A 527 4.35 12.75 20.28
CA ASP A 527 5.50 12.30 21.06
C ASP A 527 6.53 11.69 20.11
N VAL A 528 7.20 12.57 19.37
CA VAL A 528 8.09 12.21 18.26
C VAL A 528 9.56 12.50 18.59
N CYS A 529 10.49 11.83 17.91
CA CYS A 529 11.91 12.13 18.03
C CYS A 529 12.18 13.58 17.60
N ARG A 530 12.89 14.34 18.45
CA ARG A 530 13.33 15.72 18.16
C ARG A 530 14.04 15.85 16.80
N GLN A 531 14.75 14.81 16.39
CA GLN A 531 15.36 14.70 15.08
C GLN A 531 15.34 13.23 14.66
N ARG A 532 14.86 12.95 13.44
CA ARG A 532 14.98 11.65 12.79
C ARG A 532 16.19 11.66 11.86
N SER A 533 16.98 10.60 11.90
CA SER A 533 18.21 10.47 11.11
C SER A 533 18.26 9.11 10.42
N TRP A 534 18.71 9.10 9.18
CA TRP A 534 18.88 7.90 8.36
C TRP A 534 20.30 7.82 7.81
N ASP A 535 20.83 6.60 7.74
CA ASP A 535 22.08 6.24 7.06
C ASP A 535 21.80 4.98 6.25
N LEU A 536 21.62 5.10 4.93
CA LEU A 536 21.12 4.02 4.06
C LEU A 536 22.08 3.73 2.91
N GLY A 537 22.22 2.45 2.55
CA GLY A 537 22.91 2.03 1.33
C GLY A 537 22.10 2.41 0.10
N VAL A 538 22.70 3.17 -0.83
CA VAL A 538 21.99 3.74 -1.97
C VAL A 538 22.18 2.92 -3.24
N ARG A 539 21.12 2.77 -4.02
CA ARG A 539 21.18 2.34 -5.41
C ARG A 539 20.08 3.03 -6.21
N ARG A 540 20.40 3.47 -7.43
CA ARG A 540 19.45 4.08 -8.36
C ARG A 540 18.90 3.02 -9.31
N PHE A 541 17.59 3.02 -9.50
CA PHE A 541 16.86 2.12 -10.39
C PHE A 541 16.01 2.86 -11.41
N LEU A 542 15.63 4.10 -11.13
CA LEU A 542 14.94 4.93 -12.12
C LEU A 542 15.80 5.05 -13.40
N PRO A 543 15.20 4.84 -14.58
CA PRO A 543 15.91 5.03 -15.84
C PRO A 543 16.27 6.51 -15.99
N SER A 544 17.48 6.77 -16.49
CA SER A 544 17.89 8.13 -16.83
C SER A 544 17.27 8.54 -18.18
N PRO A 545 16.82 9.80 -18.31
CA PRO A 545 16.44 10.36 -19.60
C PRO A 545 17.58 10.27 -20.63
N SER A 546 17.22 10.10 -21.89
CA SER A 546 18.11 10.10 -23.04
C SER A 546 17.95 11.38 -23.86
N THR A 547 18.93 11.67 -24.73
CA THR A 547 18.81 12.75 -25.73
C THR A 547 18.22 12.26 -27.05
N ALA A 548 18.05 10.94 -27.20
CA ALA A 548 17.51 10.34 -28.40
C ALA A 548 15.99 10.50 -28.49
N SER A 549 15.50 10.90 -29.66
CA SER A 549 14.07 11.09 -29.93
C SER A 549 13.65 10.30 -31.18
N PRO A 550 13.62 8.95 -31.10
CA PRO A 550 13.20 8.11 -32.22
C PRO A 550 11.74 8.44 -32.62
N ALA A 551 11.33 8.17 -33.86
CA ALA A 551 9.94 8.39 -34.26
C ALA A 551 8.98 7.41 -33.55
N ARG A 552 7.99 7.94 -32.81
CA ARG A 552 6.88 7.19 -32.20
C ARG A 552 6.01 6.57 -33.31
N ARG A 553 5.81 5.25 -33.28
CA ARG A 553 4.96 4.54 -34.27
C ARG A 553 4.57 3.15 -33.83
N PHE A 554 3.36 2.72 -34.19
CA PHE A 554 2.93 1.33 -34.05
C PHE A 554 3.66 0.41 -35.04
N GLU A 555 3.83 -0.86 -34.66
CA GLU A 555 4.38 -1.94 -35.48
C GLU A 555 3.29 -2.97 -35.79
N GLY A 556 3.18 -3.37 -37.06
CA GLY A 556 2.26 -4.42 -37.49
C GLY A 556 0.78 -4.09 -37.29
N GLN A 557 -0.07 -5.09 -37.47
CA GLN A 557 -1.50 -5.04 -37.11
C GLN A 557 -1.69 -5.57 -35.69
N ALA A 558 -2.78 -5.15 -35.03
CA ALA A 558 -3.16 -5.75 -33.76
C ALA A 558 -3.55 -7.22 -33.99
N THR A 559 -3.26 -8.07 -33.00
CA THR A 559 -3.59 -9.50 -33.04
C THR A 559 -4.44 -9.89 -31.83
N PHE A 560 -5.50 -10.67 -32.05
CA PHE A 560 -6.32 -11.20 -30.98
C PHE A 560 -5.83 -12.55 -30.49
N THR A 561 -5.83 -12.75 -29.17
CA THR A 561 -5.58 -14.03 -28.52
C THR A 561 -6.82 -14.46 -27.74
N ASP A 562 -7.29 -15.68 -28.01
CA ASP A 562 -8.44 -16.27 -27.31
C ASP A 562 -8.19 -16.45 -25.81
N PRO A 563 -9.24 -16.32 -24.97
CA PRO A 563 -9.13 -16.55 -23.54
C PRO A 563 -8.70 -17.99 -23.23
N THR A 564 -7.96 -18.14 -22.14
CA THR A 564 -7.60 -19.44 -21.56
C THR A 564 -8.27 -19.62 -20.20
N ALA A 565 -8.03 -20.77 -19.55
CA ALA A 565 -8.52 -21.01 -18.19
C ALA A 565 -8.02 -19.97 -17.17
N THR A 566 -6.87 -19.34 -17.41
CA THR A 566 -6.20 -18.44 -16.44
C THR A 566 -6.01 -17.01 -16.92
N THR A 567 -6.20 -16.75 -18.22
CA THR A 567 -5.96 -15.43 -18.83
C THR A 567 -7.15 -15.04 -19.69
N ASP A 568 -7.60 -13.80 -19.58
CA ASP A 568 -8.67 -13.27 -20.44
C ASP A 568 -8.21 -13.13 -21.90
N GLY A 569 -9.15 -13.08 -22.83
CA GLY A 569 -8.85 -12.80 -24.22
C GLY A 569 -8.40 -11.35 -24.37
N PHE A 570 -7.47 -11.10 -25.29
CA PHE A 570 -6.93 -9.75 -25.48
C PHE A 570 -6.50 -9.46 -26.91
N TRP A 571 -6.61 -8.18 -27.28
CA TRP A 571 -5.90 -7.60 -28.41
C TRP A 571 -4.50 -7.17 -27.98
N GLU A 572 -3.51 -7.38 -28.84
CA GLU A 572 -2.12 -6.97 -28.61
C GLU A 572 -1.56 -6.23 -29.81
N GLN A 573 -0.80 -5.16 -29.57
CA GLN A 573 0.02 -4.50 -30.58
C GLN A 573 1.31 -3.96 -29.96
N THR A 574 2.38 -3.88 -30.75
CA THR A 574 3.64 -3.25 -30.31
C THR A 574 3.83 -1.88 -30.95
N TRP A 575 4.66 -1.05 -30.32
CA TRP A 575 5.09 0.22 -30.88
C TRP A 575 6.54 0.52 -30.52
N ILE A 576 7.16 1.41 -31.30
CA ILE A 576 8.48 1.96 -31.03
C ILE A 576 8.34 3.37 -30.47
N ASP A 577 9.10 3.69 -29.42
CA ASP A 577 9.18 5.02 -28.81
C ASP A 577 10.56 5.30 -28.21
N CYS A 578 10.72 6.45 -27.54
CA CYS A 578 11.88 6.79 -26.70
C CYS A 578 12.02 5.86 -25.49
N GLY A 579 13.10 6.03 -24.72
CA GLY A 579 13.38 5.19 -23.56
C GLY A 579 12.39 5.41 -22.41
N PRO A 580 12.28 4.48 -21.45
CA PRO A 580 11.34 4.61 -20.33
C PRO A 580 11.58 5.84 -19.45
N GLY A 581 12.81 6.39 -19.42
CA GLY A 581 13.14 7.61 -18.69
C GLY A 581 12.69 8.90 -19.38
N ASP A 582 12.21 8.80 -20.62
CA ASP A 582 11.78 9.93 -21.47
C ASP A 582 10.25 9.97 -21.66
N LEU A 583 9.51 9.20 -20.86
CA LEU A 583 8.05 9.16 -20.84
C LEU A 583 7.55 9.45 -19.43
N ASP A 584 6.40 10.11 -19.33
CA ASP A 584 5.73 10.37 -18.06
C ASP A 584 4.82 9.20 -17.73
N TRP A 585 5.39 8.16 -17.10
CA TRP A 585 4.68 6.91 -16.76
C TRP A 585 3.58 7.06 -15.73
N HIS A 586 3.46 8.20 -15.07
CA HIS A 586 2.36 8.51 -14.16
C HIS A 586 1.23 9.28 -14.84
N ASP A 587 1.38 9.60 -16.13
CA ASP A 587 0.34 10.20 -16.96
C ASP A 587 -0.22 9.15 -17.95
N PRO A 588 -1.39 9.38 -18.55
CA PRO A 588 -1.92 8.52 -19.61
C PRO A 588 -0.91 8.35 -20.76
N LEU A 589 -0.80 7.12 -21.26
CA LEU A 589 0.05 6.73 -22.39
C LEU A 589 -0.79 6.22 -23.57
N ILE A 590 -1.87 5.50 -23.30
CA ILE A 590 -2.64 4.83 -24.34
C ILE A 590 -4.14 4.74 -24.03
N GLN A 591 -4.93 4.87 -25.09
CA GLN A 591 -6.38 4.63 -25.09
C GLN A 591 -6.79 3.78 -26.30
N VAL A 592 -8.00 3.24 -26.26
CA VAL A 592 -8.66 2.61 -27.39
C VAL A 592 -9.72 3.56 -27.92
N GLN A 593 -9.80 3.67 -29.25
CA GLN A 593 -10.90 4.34 -29.94
C GLN A 593 -11.68 3.32 -30.77
N PHE A 594 -12.94 3.63 -31.06
CA PHE A 594 -13.79 2.84 -31.93
C PHE A 594 -14.38 3.68 -33.07
N SER A 595 -14.79 3.00 -34.13
CA SER A 595 -15.51 3.55 -35.28
C SER A 595 -16.64 2.60 -35.68
N ASP A 596 -17.82 3.15 -35.93
CA ASP A 596 -19.00 2.43 -36.42
C ASP A 596 -19.33 2.76 -37.90
N ASP A 597 -18.49 3.56 -38.55
CA ASP A 597 -18.64 4.07 -39.93
C ASP A 597 -17.44 3.70 -40.81
N ALA A 598 -16.90 2.50 -40.61
CA ALA A 598 -15.77 1.96 -41.38
C ALA A 598 -14.50 2.83 -41.35
N GLY A 599 -14.27 3.53 -40.23
CA GLY A 599 -13.08 4.33 -39.97
C GLY A 599 -13.17 5.80 -40.38
N GLU A 600 -14.34 6.29 -40.83
CA GLU A 600 -14.56 7.70 -41.19
C GLU A 600 -14.49 8.62 -39.95
N SER A 601 -15.06 8.19 -38.83
CA SER A 601 -14.99 8.89 -37.54
C SER A 601 -14.58 7.98 -36.39
N TRP A 602 -13.91 8.57 -35.39
CA TRP A 602 -13.36 7.86 -34.23
C TRP A 602 -13.77 8.52 -32.93
N ALA A 603 -14.22 7.71 -31.97
CA ALA A 603 -14.56 8.14 -30.62
C ALA A 603 -13.82 7.28 -29.58
N GLY A 604 -13.63 7.79 -28.35
CA GLY A 604 -13.05 7.01 -27.26
C GLY A 604 -13.90 5.78 -26.96
N ALA A 605 -13.27 4.60 -26.93
CA ALA A 605 -13.97 3.35 -26.65
C ALA A 605 -14.49 3.33 -25.23
N LEU A 606 -15.70 2.78 -25.07
CA LEU A 606 -16.37 2.61 -23.80
C LEU A 606 -16.64 1.13 -23.54
N ASP A 607 -16.32 0.67 -22.32
CA ASP A 607 -16.70 -0.63 -21.78
C ASP A 607 -17.63 -0.41 -20.58
N HIS A 608 -18.90 -0.81 -20.71
CA HIS A 608 -19.94 -0.58 -19.70
C HIS A 608 -19.98 0.88 -19.19
N GLY A 609 -19.81 1.85 -20.10
CA GLY A 609 -19.80 3.28 -19.78
C GLY A 609 -18.45 3.85 -19.34
N ARG A 610 -17.40 3.02 -19.21
CA ARG A 610 -16.05 3.44 -18.80
C ARG A 610 -15.13 3.59 -19.99
N ARG A 611 -14.28 4.62 -19.98
CA ARG A 611 -13.23 4.75 -21.00
C ARG A 611 -12.31 3.52 -21.00
N VAL A 612 -12.03 3.01 -22.18
CA VAL A 612 -11.03 1.96 -22.38
C VAL A 612 -9.68 2.63 -22.59
N ASP A 613 -9.06 3.00 -21.47
CA ASP A 613 -7.74 3.58 -21.40
C ASP A 613 -6.89 2.91 -20.31
N ASP A 614 -5.66 3.37 -20.18
CA ASP A 614 -4.71 2.86 -19.20
C ASP A 614 -4.91 3.42 -17.78
N GLN A 615 -5.99 4.17 -17.53
CA GLN A 615 -6.43 4.58 -16.20
C GLN A 615 -7.40 3.58 -15.57
N GLY A 616 -7.98 2.69 -16.38
CA GLY A 616 -8.74 1.54 -15.92
C GLY A 616 -7.85 0.32 -15.62
N TRP A 617 -8.44 -0.87 -15.74
CA TRP A 617 -7.74 -2.16 -15.60
C TRP A 617 -7.76 -3.00 -16.89
N SER A 618 -8.29 -2.45 -17.98
CA SER A 618 -8.47 -3.20 -19.22
C SER A 618 -7.25 -3.12 -20.13
N LEU A 619 -6.36 -2.13 -19.94
CA LEU A 619 -5.13 -1.98 -20.72
C LEU A 619 -3.89 -2.26 -19.87
N ALA A 620 -2.98 -3.08 -20.40
CA ALA A 620 -1.62 -3.21 -19.88
C ALA A 620 -0.61 -2.65 -20.87
N VAL A 621 0.40 -1.95 -20.34
CA VAL A 621 1.54 -1.41 -21.08
C VAL A 621 2.82 -2.05 -20.59
N THR A 622 3.57 -2.70 -21.48
CA THR A 622 4.84 -3.36 -21.16
C THR A 622 5.98 -2.82 -22.03
N HIS A 623 7.11 -2.53 -21.41
CA HIS A 623 8.39 -2.29 -22.09
C HIS A 623 9.07 -3.63 -22.43
N LEU A 624 9.38 -3.82 -23.71
CA LEU A 624 9.98 -5.05 -24.25
C LEU A 624 11.51 -4.97 -24.39
N GLY A 625 12.10 -3.79 -24.16
CA GLY A 625 13.54 -3.55 -24.27
C GLY A 625 13.93 -2.56 -25.38
N PRO A 626 15.23 -2.25 -25.50
CA PRO A 626 15.76 -1.47 -26.62
C PRO A 626 15.62 -2.24 -27.94
N VAL A 627 15.44 -1.52 -29.04
CA VAL A 627 15.55 -2.07 -30.40
C VAL A 627 17.04 -2.32 -30.69
N SER A 628 17.38 -3.44 -31.34
CA SER A 628 18.77 -3.85 -31.58
C SER A 628 19.61 -2.81 -32.33
N ASP A 629 20.94 -2.94 -32.30
CA ASP A 629 21.95 -2.02 -32.88
C ASP A 629 21.75 -1.60 -34.35
N ARG A 630 20.83 -2.24 -35.09
CA ARG A 630 20.44 -1.87 -36.46
C ARG A 630 19.20 -0.95 -36.51
N GLY A 631 18.59 -0.62 -35.38
CA GLY A 631 17.44 0.27 -35.24
C GLY A 631 17.85 1.72 -34.98
N PRO A 632 16.87 2.65 -34.89
CA PRO A 632 17.15 4.04 -34.52
C PRO A 632 17.78 4.11 -33.13
N GLU A 633 18.82 4.93 -32.97
CA GLU A 633 19.47 5.14 -31.68
C GLU A 633 18.45 5.55 -30.60
N GLY A 634 18.53 4.94 -29.42
CA GLY A 634 17.60 5.20 -28.31
C GLY A 634 16.16 4.74 -28.56
N ALA A 635 15.88 3.95 -29.60
CA ALA A 635 14.57 3.35 -29.82
C ALA A 635 14.30 2.18 -28.87
N HIS A 636 13.14 2.19 -28.24
CA HIS A 636 12.64 1.15 -27.37
C HIS A 636 11.33 0.59 -27.92
N ARG A 637 11.11 -0.71 -27.72
CA ARG A 637 9.87 -1.37 -28.08
C ARG A 637 8.97 -1.53 -26.87
N TYR A 638 7.69 -1.28 -27.07
CA TYR A 638 6.65 -1.43 -26.08
C TYR A 638 5.51 -2.27 -26.63
N ARG A 639 4.60 -2.67 -25.75
CA ARG A 639 3.44 -3.49 -26.07
C ARG A 639 2.24 -3.03 -25.27
N VAL A 640 1.10 -2.94 -25.95
CA VAL A 640 -0.20 -2.77 -25.32
C VAL A 640 -0.96 -4.09 -25.39
N ARG A 641 -1.68 -4.42 -24.33
CA ARG A 641 -2.71 -5.47 -24.33
C ARG A 641 -4.02 -4.88 -23.86
N TRP A 642 -5.09 -5.08 -24.63
CA TRP A 642 -6.45 -4.76 -24.25
C TRP A 642 -7.23 -6.03 -23.92
N PHE A 643 -7.48 -6.24 -22.64
CA PHE A 643 -8.22 -7.37 -22.10
C PHE A 643 -9.73 -7.11 -22.10
N GLU A 644 -10.50 -8.18 -22.27
CA GLU A 644 -11.98 -8.16 -22.27
C GLU A 644 -12.56 -7.11 -23.25
N PRO A 645 -12.17 -7.14 -24.54
CA PRO A 645 -12.70 -6.18 -25.49
C PRO A 645 -14.20 -6.34 -25.71
N VAL A 646 -14.89 -5.21 -25.89
CA VAL A 646 -16.29 -5.21 -26.30
C VAL A 646 -16.37 -5.55 -27.78
N HIS A 647 -17.11 -6.61 -28.12
CA HIS A 647 -17.31 -7.03 -29.50
C HIS A 647 -18.65 -6.51 -30.04
N HIS A 648 -18.63 -5.76 -31.14
CA HIS A 648 -19.81 -5.28 -31.85
C HIS A 648 -19.61 -5.48 -33.35
N PHE A 649 -20.60 -6.07 -34.04
CA PHE A 649 -20.49 -6.36 -35.47
C PHE A 649 -20.30 -5.06 -36.27
N GLY A 650 -19.29 -5.03 -37.14
CA GLY A 650 -18.96 -3.88 -37.98
C GLY A 650 -18.25 -2.73 -37.26
N ARG A 651 -17.98 -2.86 -35.95
CA ARG A 651 -17.20 -1.88 -35.20
C ARG A 651 -15.72 -2.14 -35.35
N MET A 652 -14.98 -1.13 -35.79
CA MET A 652 -13.53 -1.15 -35.80
C MET A 652 -12.97 -0.50 -34.54
N HIS A 653 -11.79 -0.92 -34.13
CA HIS A 653 -11.03 -0.38 -33.02
C HIS A 653 -9.65 0.07 -33.48
N ARG A 654 -9.04 0.99 -32.74
CA ARG A 654 -7.61 1.31 -32.87
C ARG A 654 -7.02 1.68 -31.53
N PHE A 655 -5.74 1.36 -31.36
CA PHE A 655 -4.95 1.90 -30.27
C PHE A 655 -4.48 3.32 -30.59
N VAL A 656 -4.49 4.21 -29.60
CA VAL A 656 -3.98 5.58 -29.74
C VAL A 656 -3.03 5.86 -28.60
N LEU A 657 -1.77 6.10 -28.94
CA LEU A 657 -0.80 6.67 -28.00
C LEU A 657 -1.16 8.14 -27.82
N VAL A 658 -1.46 8.56 -26.59
CA VAL A 658 -1.84 9.96 -26.30
C VAL A 658 -0.61 10.85 -26.15
N ASP A 659 -0.83 12.17 -26.14
CA ASP A 659 0.23 13.13 -25.84
C ASP A 659 0.87 12.82 -24.47
N ASN A 660 2.19 12.73 -24.42
CA ASN A 660 2.93 12.39 -23.19
C ASN A 660 4.38 12.85 -23.32
N ALA A 661 4.98 13.52 -22.31
CA ALA A 661 6.38 13.95 -22.34
C ALA A 661 6.82 14.62 -23.66
N GLU A 662 6.01 15.57 -24.18
CA GLU A 662 6.22 16.26 -25.48
C GLU A 662 6.19 15.34 -26.72
N ARG A 663 5.83 14.07 -26.55
CA ARG A 663 5.60 13.12 -27.63
C ARG A 663 4.16 13.30 -28.14
N PRO A 664 3.95 13.51 -29.44
CA PRO A 664 2.61 13.76 -29.98
C PRO A 664 1.74 12.49 -29.98
N GLU A 665 0.43 12.71 -30.01
CA GLU A 665 -0.57 11.68 -30.24
C GLU A 665 -0.24 10.91 -31.53
N THR A 666 -0.38 9.59 -31.48
CA THR A 666 -0.17 8.71 -32.63
C THR A 666 -1.24 7.63 -32.65
N ALA A 667 -2.07 7.61 -33.70
CA ALA A 667 -3.07 6.57 -33.91
C ALA A 667 -2.47 5.36 -34.64
N GLY A 668 -2.81 4.16 -34.16
CA GLY A 668 -2.48 2.89 -34.81
C GLY A 668 -3.42 2.55 -35.97
N PRO A 669 -3.10 1.49 -36.73
CA PRO A 669 -4.02 0.94 -37.73
C PRO A 669 -5.29 0.41 -37.07
N ALA A 670 -6.39 0.45 -37.82
CA ALA A 670 -7.68 -0.08 -37.39
C ALA A 670 -7.70 -1.62 -37.46
N PHE A 671 -8.43 -2.25 -36.54
CA PHE A 671 -8.63 -3.70 -36.42
C PHE A 671 -10.04 -4.02 -35.92
N ASP A 672 -10.53 -5.24 -36.13
CA ASP A 672 -11.89 -5.68 -35.74
C ASP A 672 -11.94 -7.08 -35.10
#